data_AF-A0A3L8D8B2-F1
#
_entry.id   AF-A0A3L8D8B2-F1
#
_cell.length_a   1.000
_cell.length_b   1.000
_cell.length_c   1.000
_cell.angle_alpha   90.00
_cell.angle_beta   90.00
_cell.angle_gamma   90.00
#
_symmetry.space_group_name_H-M   'P 1'
#
loop_
_entity.id
_entity.type
_entity.pdbx_description
1 polymer ?
#
loop_
_entity_poly.entity_id
_entity_poly.type
_entity_poly.pdbx_seq_one_letter_code
_entity_poly.pdbx_strand_id
1 'polypeptide(L)'
;MAAVPETDHYQIRTIDLHVPDPTTITNVLTHALSMNFSEVAVECIDCPDLRQYRLVAPGLCGNPAILEIGSLSYLFPQARLDKKYYFKNILRQLNLTSQDNFIIGAGNHSYPPNYDHSELYANFMLSRASPTDGSMGVQNASNALWFGGKEFEELKWRYVCETNPMCAIQGNFFVSQGEPGNIFRINAVNRTGPLDFVSSIQMSLKRMRQKTDPHLIGLGGIFTTSDDNAILHHGIPGKRNATEFYTMNQVQQWLKYKTITEPIIAVGTIMSEGGYYNNICPYYTENLYTTKSHFHSKTSTVTCGHYYTDNSRITHYTGYFSFAKKLYCVDPPEQKDIQTYIQEFQTPFLTHALSMNFSEVAVECIDCPDLRQYRLVAPGLCGNPAILEIGSLSYLFPQPRLDKKYYFKNILRQLNLTSQDNFIIGAGNHSYPPNYDHSELYANFMFSPTRPAGSMDVQNKRITVWSTMENNNCMHEVCKINPLCAIQGLGGIFATFHESNLYHIMPAFSKATDLYTMNQVQQWLKYKTITEPIIAVGTIMSEGGYYNNICRNYPDVENSPSFKFHAPNISICAQLKADGHCTGIMDEDYNAAVPEEWAALPDEKESTIFDLQVPDPRTVVDVMNRRLRTDFREVTVDWIACPDLRRFGFVAPGLCGNPALFELGSLSYLLPTPRPNKTYNFRNLLGQFKLTNRHNFIIGAGKHSDPRYYDISELYANFMFSPASPTDGSMEIENDSFAVWRLRNYDWSRTLYDINPTCEIQGNFFLSEGRLGRVFKVTAHYPTGTLDFVSAIQILLPLMKNEGDPRMIGLGGIIFLNDNIPTLHHVTPSCYSLSNLHTMNQVQEWLQYKTTLEPVTAIGTIMSEGGYYKNLCPSSTENPYITKSHFHSRMPSGSGGHLYTDFVDNNYSDAYYVGFFSFAEKLYCVDPPSHQDIRTTIQEFDRPF
;
A
#
# COMPACT_ATOMS: atom_id res chain seq x y z
N MET A 1 39.27 -33.42 -10.47
CA MET A 1 37.86 -33.18 -10.87
C MET A 1 37.02 -34.15 -10.08
N ALA A 2 36.02 -33.68 -9.32
CA ALA A 2 34.99 -34.57 -8.79
C ALA A 2 33.96 -34.84 -9.89
N ALA A 3 33.34 -36.01 -9.91
CA ALA A 3 32.23 -36.28 -10.82
C ALA A 3 31.03 -35.42 -10.44
N VAL A 4 30.41 -34.76 -11.41
CA VAL A 4 29.10 -34.13 -11.22
C VAL A 4 28.04 -35.24 -11.20
N PRO A 5 27.07 -35.25 -10.27
CA PRO A 5 25.98 -36.21 -10.31
C PRO A 5 25.20 -36.12 -11.62
N GLU A 6 25.09 -37.22 -12.35
CA GLU A 6 24.34 -37.24 -13.63
C GLU A 6 22.81 -37.25 -13.42
N THR A 7 22.35 -37.36 -12.18
CA THR A 7 20.94 -37.64 -11.82
C THR A 7 20.40 -36.73 -10.70
N ASP A 8 20.76 -35.44 -10.69
CA ASP A 8 20.04 -34.45 -9.86
C ASP A 8 18.62 -34.28 -10.42
N HIS A 9 17.63 -34.94 -9.80
CA HIS A 9 16.20 -34.74 -10.11
C HIS A 9 15.66 -33.58 -9.27
N TYR A 10 15.05 -32.59 -9.91
CA TYR A 10 14.48 -31.41 -9.27
C TYR A 10 12.96 -31.54 -9.17
N GLN A 11 12.34 -30.86 -8.22
CA GLN A 11 10.88 -30.64 -8.23
C GLN A 11 10.58 -29.59 -9.31
N ILE A 12 9.88 -29.92 -10.40
CA ILE A 12 9.56 -28.96 -11.45
C ILE A 12 8.06 -28.84 -11.67
N ARG A 13 7.56 -27.61 -11.71
CA ARG A 13 6.13 -27.28 -11.89
C ARG A 13 5.99 -26.38 -13.12
N THR A 14 4.99 -26.65 -13.95
CA THR A 14 4.74 -25.90 -15.19
C THR A 14 3.44 -25.11 -15.05
N ILE A 15 3.48 -23.84 -15.45
CA ILE A 15 2.34 -22.92 -15.50
C ILE A 15 2.26 -22.37 -16.92
N ASP A 16 1.08 -22.42 -17.55
CA ASP A 16 0.86 -21.75 -18.84
C ASP A 16 0.62 -20.25 -18.64
N LEU A 17 1.21 -19.43 -19.51
CA LEU A 17 1.16 -17.97 -19.44
C LEU A 17 0.30 -17.39 -20.58
N HIS A 18 -0.40 -16.30 -20.28
CA HIS A 18 -1.12 -15.55 -21.30
C HIS A 18 -0.12 -14.72 -22.14
N VAL A 19 -0.28 -14.80 -23.46
CA VAL A 19 0.45 -13.99 -24.44
C VAL A 19 -0.53 -12.97 -25.03
N PRO A 20 -0.42 -11.67 -24.68
CA PRO A 20 -1.31 -10.64 -25.21
C PRO A 20 -1.25 -10.50 -26.73
N ASP A 21 -2.32 -9.99 -27.34
CA ASP A 21 -2.25 -9.63 -28.76
C ASP A 21 -1.30 -8.43 -28.98
N PRO A 22 -0.57 -8.38 -30.12
CA PRO A 22 0.42 -7.34 -30.36
C PRO A 22 -0.12 -5.91 -30.40
N THR A 23 -1.40 -5.70 -30.70
CA THR A 23 -1.98 -4.35 -30.81
C THR A 23 -2.31 -3.79 -29.44
N THR A 24 -3.01 -4.58 -28.62
CA THR A 24 -3.39 -4.20 -27.25
C THR A 24 -2.16 -3.96 -26.38
N ILE A 25 -1.14 -4.83 -26.45
CA ILE A 25 0.07 -4.65 -25.65
C ILE A 25 0.91 -3.44 -26.09
N THR A 26 1.01 -3.18 -27.39
CA THR A 26 1.67 -1.96 -27.90
C THR A 26 0.96 -0.70 -27.41
N ASN A 27 -0.36 -0.65 -27.47
CA ASN A 27 -1.14 0.50 -27.01
C ASN A 27 -1.00 0.70 -25.49
N VAL A 28 -1.16 -0.37 -24.70
CA VAL A 28 -1.07 -0.32 -23.23
C VAL A 28 0.32 0.08 -22.75
N LEU A 29 1.39 -0.51 -23.31
CA LEU A 29 2.76 -0.15 -22.94
C LEU A 29 3.11 1.28 -23.39
N THR A 30 2.73 1.70 -24.60
CA THR A 30 2.99 3.08 -25.08
C THR A 30 2.35 4.11 -24.16
N HIS A 31 1.07 3.95 -23.85
CA HIS A 31 0.33 4.86 -22.97
C HIS A 31 0.95 4.89 -21.56
N ALA A 32 1.15 3.73 -20.92
CA ALA A 32 1.64 3.67 -19.54
C ALA A 32 3.11 4.12 -19.38
N LEU A 33 3.97 3.88 -20.38
CA LEU A 33 5.34 4.43 -20.39
C LEU A 33 5.33 5.94 -20.64
N SER A 34 4.39 6.50 -21.41
CA SER A 34 4.34 7.95 -21.68
C SER A 34 4.05 8.80 -20.42
N MET A 35 3.47 8.19 -19.38
CA MET A 35 3.33 8.78 -18.05
C MET A 35 4.68 8.92 -17.31
N ASN A 36 5.66 8.08 -17.62
CA ASN A 36 6.95 8.02 -16.94
C ASN A 36 8.15 8.51 -17.79
N PHE A 37 7.97 8.69 -19.09
CA PHE A 37 9.03 9.10 -20.03
C PHE A 37 8.59 10.29 -20.91
N SER A 38 9.57 10.95 -21.53
CA SER A 38 9.35 12.16 -22.33
C SER A 38 8.97 11.86 -23.78
N GLU A 39 9.45 10.74 -24.32
CA GLU A 39 9.18 10.20 -25.65
C GLU A 39 9.16 8.67 -25.53
N VAL A 40 8.24 7.99 -26.22
CA VAL A 40 8.05 6.54 -26.15
C VAL A 40 7.67 5.99 -27.52
N ALA A 41 8.24 4.84 -27.89
CA ALA A 41 7.77 4.02 -29.00
C ALA A 41 7.76 2.54 -28.60
N VAL A 42 6.61 1.88 -28.74
CA VAL A 42 6.49 0.42 -28.61
C VAL A 42 6.06 -0.14 -29.96
N GLU A 43 6.80 -1.13 -30.45
CA GLU A 43 6.64 -1.66 -31.81
C GLU A 43 6.84 -3.16 -31.82
N CYS A 44 5.98 -3.90 -32.53
CA CYS A 44 6.27 -5.29 -32.87
C CYS A 44 7.11 -5.30 -34.16
N ILE A 45 8.33 -5.84 -34.09
CA ILE A 45 9.32 -5.81 -35.17
C ILE A 45 10.00 -7.17 -35.34
N ASP A 46 10.57 -7.42 -36.53
CA ASP A 46 11.58 -8.46 -36.72
C ASP A 46 12.78 -8.23 -35.77
N CYS A 47 13.19 -9.28 -35.07
CA CYS A 47 14.28 -9.24 -34.12
C CYS A 47 15.62 -8.90 -34.80
N PRO A 48 16.30 -7.79 -34.42
CA PRO A 48 17.63 -7.49 -34.93
C PRO A 48 18.64 -8.50 -34.36
N ASP A 49 19.69 -8.83 -35.13
CA ASP A 49 20.68 -9.85 -34.74
C ASP A 49 21.33 -9.53 -33.38
N LEU A 50 20.90 -10.23 -32.32
CA LEU A 50 21.27 -9.89 -30.95
C LEU A 50 22.73 -10.21 -30.60
N ARG A 51 23.47 -10.84 -31.52
CA ARG A 51 24.94 -10.96 -31.41
C ARG A 51 25.63 -9.59 -31.42
N GLN A 52 25.01 -8.57 -32.01
CA GLN A 52 25.50 -7.18 -31.91
C GLN A 52 25.47 -6.65 -30.46
N TYR A 53 24.50 -7.08 -29.65
CA TYR A 53 24.40 -6.80 -28.21
C TYR A 53 25.18 -7.81 -27.36
N ARG A 54 26.20 -8.47 -27.94
CA ARG A 54 27.09 -9.42 -27.26
C ARG A 54 26.35 -10.59 -26.60
N LEU A 55 25.22 -11.01 -27.17
CA LEU A 55 24.55 -12.28 -26.86
C LEU A 55 25.13 -13.41 -27.72
N VAL A 56 24.94 -14.66 -27.30
CA VAL A 56 25.39 -15.82 -28.09
C VAL A 56 24.46 -16.20 -29.25
N ALA A 57 23.17 -15.85 -29.15
CA ALA A 57 22.14 -16.17 -30.14
C ALA A 57 21.73 -14.93 -30.97
N PRO A 58 21.21 -15.13 -32.19
CA PRO A 58 20.74 -14.04 -33.04
C PRO A 58 19.37 -13.46 -32.65
N GLY A 59 18.55 -14.13 -31.84
CA GLY A 59 17.23 -13.62 -31.45
C GLY A 59 16.65 -14.19 -30.14
N LEU A 60 15.35 -13.98 -29.91
CA LEU A 60 14.59 -14.39 -28.71
C LEU A 60 13.42 -15.34 -29.03
N CYS A 61 13.30 -15.79 -30.28
CA CYS A 61 12.15 -16.56 -30.76
C CYS A 61 12.41 -18.08 -30.70
N GLY A 62 11.35 -18.83 -31.01
CA GLY A 62 11.30 -20.28 -30.86
C GLY A 62 10.97 -20.70 -29.43
N ASN A 63 9.78 -21.28 -29.25
CA ASN A 63 9.20 -21.79 -27.99
C ASN A 63 9.60 -21.06 -26.68
N PRO A 64 9.30 -19.75 -26.54
CA PRO A 64 9.77 -18.95 -25.41
C PRO A 64 9.09 -19.31 -24.08
N ALA A 65 9.87 -19.42 -23.01
CA ALA A 65 9.43 -19.69 -21.64
C ALA A 65 10.33 -19.00 -20.59
N ILE A 66 9.89 -19.00 -19.33
CA ILE A 66 10.67 -18.54 -18.18
C ILE A 66 11.00 -19.74 -17.28
N LEU A 67 12.25 -19.80 -16.80
CA LEU A 67 12.70 -20.65 -15.71
C LEU A 67 12.79 -19.79 -14.44
N GLU A 68 12.01 -20.14 -13.41
CA GLU A 68 12.15 -19.59 -12.06
C GLU A 68 12.76 -20.69 -11.19
N ILE A 69 14.02 -20.50 -10.79
CA ILE A 69 14.85 -21.52 -10.14
C ILE A 69 15.07 -21.12 -8.68
N GLY A 70 14.85 -22.06 -7.75
CA GLY A 70 15.19 -21.93 -6.34
C GLY A 70 14.41 -20.82 -5.62
N SER A 71 15.03 -20.20 -4.60
CA SER A 71 14.40 -19.12 -3.84
C SER A 71 15.39 -18.27 -3.01
N LEU A 72 15.01 -17.02 -2.70
CA LEU A 72 15.69 -16.19 -1.70
C LEU A 72 15.70 -16.83 -0.29
N SER A 73 14.73 -17.69 0.03
CA SER A 73 14.74 -18.47 1.29
C SER A 73 15.84 -19.54 1.35
N TYR A 74 16.62 -19.71 0.27
CA TYR A 74 17.86 -20.49 0.27
C TYR A 74 19.10 -19.62 0.49
N LEU A 75 18.96 -18.29 0.53
CA LEU A 75 20.04 -17.34 0.87
C LEU A 75 20.02 -16.93 2.35
N PHE A 76 18.83 -16.83 2.95
CA PHE A 76 18.58 -16.28 4.28
C PHE A 76 17.74 -17.24 5.15
N PRO A 77 17.94 -17.29 6.49
CA PRO A 77 18.90 -16.51 7.27
C PRO A 77 20.36 -16.93 7.04
N GLN A 78 20.61 -18.19 6.65
CA GLN A 78 21.93 -18.71 6.32
C GLN A 78 21.94 -19.38 4.93
N ALA A 79 22.90 -19.02 4.08
CA ALA A 79 22.94 -19.47 2.69
C ALA A 79 23.18 -20.99 2.54
N ARG A 80 22.30 -21.66 1.80
CA ARG A 80 22.26 -23.10 1.53
C ARG A 80 23.16 -23.52 0.36
N LEU A 81 24.42 -23.81 0.67
CA LEU A 81 25.46 -24.15 -0.32
C LEU A 81 25.25 -25.50 -1.06
N ASP A 82 24.23 -26.27 -0.66
CA ASP A 82 23.72 -27.46 -1.33
C ASP A 82 22.86 -27.12 -2.57
N LYS A 83 22.15 -25.99 -2.57
CA LYS A 83 21.18 -25.62 -3.61
C LYS A 83 21.86 -25.17 -4.90
N LYS A 84 22.11 -26.14 -5.79
CA LYS A 84 22.83 -26.00 -7.07
C LYS A 84 22.04 -26.64 -8.21
N TYR A 85 21.88 -25.90 -9.30
CA TYR A 85 20.94 -26.22 -10.36
C TYR A 85 21.65 -26.22 -11.72
N TYR A 86 21.84 -27.41 -12.30
CA TYR A 86 22.50 -27.55 -13.61
C TYR A 86 21.49 -27.45 -14.74
N PHE A 87 21.65 -26.47 -15.63
CA PHE A 87 20.68 -26.24 -16.71
C PHE A 87 20.53 -27.44 -17.66
N LYS A 88 21.60 -28.22 -17.87
CA LYS A 88 21.52 -29.47 -18.65
C LYS A 88 20.58 -30.51 -18.02
N ASN A 89 20.50 -30.58 -16.69
CA ASN A 89 19.62 -31.52 -15.99
C ASN A 89 18.16 -31.02 -15.98
N ILE A 90 17.95 -29.71 -15.86
CA ILE A 90 16.63 -29.06 -15.99
C ILE A 90 16.04 -29.31 -17.38
N LEU A 91 16.78 -29.03 -18.46
CA LEU A 91 16.30 -29.20 -19.84
C LEU A 91 15.97 -30.66 -20.17
N ARG A 92 16.71 -31.62 -19.59
CA ARG A 92 16.41 -33.06 -19.68
C ARG A 92 15.06 -33.40 -19.03
N GLN A 93 14.82 -32.95 -17.80
CA GLN A 93 13.56 -33.17 -17.08
C GLN A 93 12.36 -32.49 -17.77
N LEU A 94 12.58 -31.32 -18.38
CA LEU A 94 11.57 -30.60 -19.17
C LEU A 94 11.36 -31.17 -20.59
N ASN A 95 12.12 -32.18 -21.01
CA ASN A 95 12.13 -32.74 -22.37
C ASN A 95 12.44 -31.70 -23.49
N LEU A 96 13.17 -30.63 -23.15
CA LEU A 96 13.56 -29.55 -24.07
C LEU A 96 14.87 -29.85 -24.84
N THR A 97 15.41 -31.06 -24.74
CA THR A 97 16.70 -31.45 -25.32
C THR A 97 16.68 -31.72 -26.82
N SER A 98 15.51 -31.79 -27.45
CA SER A 98 15.36 -31.98 -28.91
C SER A 98 15.62 -30.72 -29.74
N GLN A 99 15.60 -29.56 -29.09
CA GLN A 99 15.86 -28.24 -29.65
C GLN A 99 17.16 -27.64 -29.09
N ASP A 100 17.73 -26.64 -29.77
CA ASP A 100 18.72 -25.78 -29.16
C ASP A 100 18.04 -24.84 -28.16
N ASN A 101 18.72 -24.46 -27.09
CA ASN A 101 18.17 -23.69 -25.98
C ASN A 101 19.10 -22.51 -25.63
N PHE A 102 18.73 -21.32 -26.08
CA PHE A 102 19.31 -20.05 -25.67
C PHE A 102 18.71 -19.62 -24.33
N ILE A 103 19.58 -19.31 -23.36
CA ILE A 103 19.22 -18.94 -21.99
C ILE A 103 19.91 -17.63 -21.61
N ILE A 104 19.10 -16.66 -21.18
CA ILE A 104 19.54 -15.36 -20.65
C ILE A 104 18.83 -15.03 -19.34
N GLY A 105 19.43 -14.22 -18.47
CA GLY A 105 18.76 -13.72 -17.28
C GLY A 105 19.67 -13.53 -16.07
N ALA A 106 19.05 -13.55 -14.90
CA ALA A 106 19.61 -13.08 -13.65
C ALA A 106 19.44 -14.12 -12.52
N GLY A 107 20.39 -14.18 -11.60
CA GLY A 107 20.37 -15.12 -10.48
C GLY A 107 21.71 -15.15 -9.76
N ASN A 108 21.89 -16.06 -8.81
CA ASN A 108 23.15 -16.20 -8.10
C ASN A 108 23.97 -17.40 -8.63
N HIS A 109 25.28 -17.36 -8.41
CA HIS A 109 26.24 -18.39 -8.81
C HIS A 109 27.37 -18.48 -7.76
N SER A 110 28.02 -19.65 -7.66
CA SER A 110 28.96 -19.96 -6.57
C SER A 110 30.14 -20.80 -7.04
N TYR A 111 31.38 -20.39 -6.75
CA TYR A 111 32.58 -21.12 -7.17
C TYR A 111 33.24 -21.91 -6.03
N PRO A 112 33.40 -23.24 -6.15
CA PRO A 112 34.30 -24.00 -5.28
C PRO A 112 35.78 -23.61 -5.51
N PRO A 113 36.67 -23.76 -4.51
CA PRO A 113 36.41 -24.18 -3.14
C PRO A 113 36.08 -23.02 -2.18
N ASN A 114 36.21 -21.76 -2.63
CA ASN A 114 36.14 -20.59 -1.75
C ASN A 114 34.69 -20.15 -1.44
N TYR A 115 33.71 -20.58 -2.23
CA TYR A 115 32.28 -20.30 -2.06
C TYR A 115 31.94 -18.80 -1.96
N ASP A 116 32.63 -17.97 -2.74
CA ASP A 116 32.17 -16.61 -2.99
C ASP A 116 30.80 -16.66 -3.68
N HIS A 117 29.78 -16.08 -3.06
CA HIS A 117 28.49 -15.84 -3.71
C HIS A 117 28.63 -14.70 -4.72
N SER A 118 27.97 -14.82 -5.87
CA SER A 118 28.13 -13.90 -6.98
C SER A 118 26.86 -13.74 -7.82
N GLU A 119 26.69 -12.56 -8.42
CA GLU A 119 25.62 -12.26 -9.37
C GLU A 119 25.94 -12.86 -10.73
N LEU A 120 25.06 -13.73 -11.22
CA LEU A 120 25.15 -14.39 -12.51
C LEU A 120 24.47 -13.53 -13.57
N TYR A 121 25.25 -12.96 -14.48
CA TYR A 121 24.76 -12.51 -15.78
C TYR A 121 24.72 -13.75 -16.69
N ALA A 122 23.54 -14.35 -16.90
CA ALA A 122 23.40 -15.52 -17.77
C ALA A 122 23.26 -15.11 -19.24
N ASN A 123 24.07 -15.72 -20.10
CA ASN A 123 24.07 -15.54 -21.55
C ASN A 123 24.80 -16.72 -22.20
N PHE A 124 24.05 -17.81 -22.45
CA PHE A 124 24.61 -19.02 -23.02
C PHE A 124 23.59 -19.78 -23.86
N MET A 125 24.07 -20.65 -24.73
CA MET A 125 23.26 -21.57 -25.52
C MET A 125 23.72 -23.00 -25.22
N LEU A 126 22.75 -23.87 -24.96
CA LEU A 126 22.93 -25.32 -24.95
C LEU A 126 22.40 -25.86 -26.27
N SER A 127 23.20 -26.68 -26.96
CA SER A 127 22.72 -27.31 -28.19
C SER A 127 21.62 -28.32 -27.88
N ARG A 128 20.85 -28.70 -28.90
CA ARG A 128 20.11 -29.96 -28.93
C ARG A 128 21.04 -31.11 -28.56
N ALA A 129 20.50 -32.12 -27.89
CA ALA A 129 21.26 -33.29 -27.47
C ALA A 129 21.68 -34.13 -28.67
N SER A 130 22.92 -34.60 -28.66
CA SER A 130 23.43 -35.50 -29.69
C SER A 130 22.66 -36.82 -29.70
N PRO A 131 22.18 -37.32 -30.85
CA PRO A 131 21.52 -38.61 -30.96
C PRO A 131 22.40 -39.82 -30.60
N THR A 132 23.72 -39.66 -30.46
CA THR A 132 24.66 -40.76 -30.20
C THR A 132 24.95 -40.99 -28.71
N ASP A 133 24.92 -39.93 -27.89
CA ASP A 133 25.37 -39.97 -26.49
C ASP A 133 24.57 -39.08 -25.52
N GLY A 134 23.56 -38.34 -26.00
CA GLY A 134 22.76 -37.44 -25.16
C GLY A 134 23.53 -36.23 -24.60
N SER A 135 24.72 -35.95 -25.12
CA SER A 135 25.52 -34.77 -24.76
C SER A 135 24.92 -33.50 -25.39
N MET A 136 25.01 -32.39 -24.67
CA MET A 136 24.68 -31.06 -25.17
C MET A 136 25.94 -30.21 -25.18
N GLY A 137 26.29 -29.65 -26.34
CA GLY A 137 27.33 -28.63 -26.47
C GLY A 137 26.92 -27.36 -25.74
N VAL A 138 27.89 -26.49 -25.44
CA VAL A 138 27.63 -25.20 -24.79
C VAL A 138 28.46 -24.09 -25.42
N GLN A 139 27.79 -22.98 -25.73
CA GLN A 139 28.40 -21.71 -26.08
C GLN A 139 28.09 -20.73 -24.93
N ASN A 140 29.08 -20.43 -24.10
CA ASN A 140 28.87 -19.65 -22.87
C ASN A 140 29.59 -18.29 -22.94
N ALA A 141 28.82 -17.21 -22.75
CA ALA A 141 29.32 -15.84 -22.58
C ALA A 141 28.63 -15.16 -21.38
N SER A 142 28.40 -15.96 -20.33
CA SER A 142 27.89 -15.56 -19.02
C SER A 142 29.03 -15.08 -18.12
N ASN A 143 28.72 -14.15 -17.22
CA ASN A 143 29.69 -13.59 -16.26
C ASN A 143 29.17 -13.75 -14.82
N ALA A 144 30.09 -13.83 -13.87
CA ALA A 144 29.80 -13.85 -12.44
C ALA A 144 30.50 -12.67 -11.75
N LEU A 145 29.77 -11.90 -10.91
CA LEU A 145 30.22 -10.68 -10.25
C LEU A 145 30.10 -10.77 -8.72
N TRP A 146 31.06 -10.22 -7.98
CA TRP A 146 30.97 -10.03 -6.53
C TRP A 146 31.77 -8.80 -6.08
N PHE A 147 31.47 -8.27 -4.90
CA PHE A 147 32.30 -7.25 -4.25
C PHE A 147 33.42 -7.90 -3.42
N GLY A 148 34.64 -7.38 -3.51
CA GLY A 148 35.82 -7.94 -2.87
C GLY A 148 36.86 -6.88 -2.54
N GLY A 149 38.13 -7.30 -2.40
CA GLY A 149 39.21 -6.39 -2.00
C GLY A 149 39.30 -6.21 -0.50
N LYS A 150 39.85 -5.06 -0.06
CA LYS A 150 39.74 -4.58 1.31
C LYS A 150 38.33 -3.98 1.52
N GLU A 151 37.71 -4.23 2.67
CA GLU A 151 36.38 -3.72 3.07
C GLU A 151 35.18 -3.97 2.11
N PHE A 152 35.37 -4.80 1.06
CA PHE A 152 34.37 -5.15 0.04
C PHE A 152 33.91 -3.97 -0.84
N GLU A 153 34.84 -3.09 -1.21
CA GLU A 153 34.58 -1.95 -2.09
C GLU A 153 35.02 -2.18 -3.55
N GLU A 154 35.90 -3.16 -3.81
CA GLU A 154 36.38 -3.47 -5.17
C GLU A 154 35.36 -4.36 -5.91
N LEU A 155 34.80 -3.87 -7.00
CA LEU A 155 33.94 -4.64 -7.89
C LEU A 155 34.76 -5.68 -8.69
N LYS A 156 34.48 -6.99 -8.57
CA LYS A 156 35.25 -8.07 -9.21
C LYS A 156 34.35 -9.01 -10.00
N TRP A 157 34.76 -9.37 -11.22
CA TRP A 157 33.99 -10.27 -12.08
C TRP A 157 34.89 -11.29 -12.79
N ARG A 158 34.27 -12.37 -13.30
CA ARG A 158 34.92 -13.39 -14.14
C ARG A 158 33.95 -13.96 -15.18
N TYR A 159 34.47 -14.51 -16.27
CA TYR A 159 33.71 -15.32 -17.21
C TYR A 159 33.34 -16.68 -16.59
N VAL A 160 32.13 -17.18 -16.88
CA VAL A 160 31.69 -18.52 -16.48
C VAL A 160 32.16 -19.54 -17.52
N CYS A 161 33.38 -20.05 -17.37
CA CYS A 161 33.99 -21.00 -18.31
C CYS A 161 33.54 -22.46 -18.13
N GLU A 162 32.46 -22.72 -17.38
CA GLU A 162 32.00 -24.06 -17.04
C GLU A 162 31.28 -24.75 -18.20
N THR A 163 31.64 -26.01 -18.49
CA THR A 163 31.05 -26.81 -19.57
C THR A 163 29.65 -27.37 -19.23
N ASN A 164 29.23 -27.23 -17.97
CA ASN A 164 27.89 -27.55 -17.48
C ASN A 164 27.36 -26.35 -16.66
N PRO A 165 26.77 -25.33 -17.31
CA PRO A 165 26.34 -24.11 -16.64
C PRO A 165 25.38 -24.38 -15.47
N MET A 166 25.53 -23.60 -14.40
CA MET A 166 24.75 -23.77 -13.17
C MET A 166 24.31 -22.44 -12.56
N CYS A 167 23.14 -22.48 -11.93
CA CYS A 167 22.65 -21.46 -11.00
C CYS A 167 22.80 -21.98 -9.57
N ALA A 168 23.15 -21.10 -8.62
CA ALA A 168 23.15 -21.40 -7.19
C ALA A 168 22.02 -20.60 -6.52
N ILE A 169 21.42 -21.15 -5.46
CA ILE A 169 20.42 -20.48 -4.60
C ILE A 169 19.11 -20.10 -5.31
N GLN A 170 19.13 -19.15 -6.24
CA GLN A 170 17.96 -18.68 -6.99
C GLN A 170 18.33 -18.03 -8.33
N GLY A 171 17.37 -17.97 -9.26
CA GLY A 171 17.46 -17.13 -10.46
C GLY A 171 16.24 -17.19 -11.37
N ASN A 172 16.06 -16.17 -12.20
CA ASN A 172 14.97 -16.02 -13.16
C ASN A 172 15.57 -15.84 -14.55
N PHE A 173 15.25 -16.77 -15.46
CA PHE A 173 15.88 -16.85 -16.78
C PHE A 173 14.82 -16.99 -17.88
N PHE A 174 15.04 -16.31 -18.99
CA PHE A 174 14.29 -16.53 -20.22
C PHE A 174 14.97 -17.62 -21.05
N VAL A 175 14.20 -18.60 -21.53
CA VAL A 175 14.66 -19.67 -22.41
C VAL A 175 13.87 -19.66 -23.72
N SER A 176 14.57 -19.83 -24.83
CA SER A 176 14.02 -19.90 -26.20
C SER A 176 14.95 -20.71 -27.09
N GLN A 177 14.59 -20.93 -28.36
CA GLN A 177 15.53 -21.51 -29.35
C GLN A 177 16.62 -20.48 -29.77
N GLY A 178 16.44 -19.20 -29.44
CA GLY A 178 17.35 -18.12 -29.84
C GLY A 178 17.20 -17.69 -31.29
N GLU A 179 16.07 -18.02 -31.92
CA GLU A 179 15.80 -17.80 -33.34
C GLU A 179 15.40 -16.34 -33.62
N PRO A 180 15.60 -15.83 -34.85
CA PRO A 180 14.98 -14.60 -35.32
C PRO A 180 13.44 -14.73 -35.43
N GLY A 181 12.75 -13.59 -35.45
CA GLY A 181 11.28 -13.52 -35.60
C GLY A 181 10.72 -12.28 -34.91
N ASN A 182 9.39 -12.17 -34.82
CA ASN A 182 8.74 -11.01 -34.22
C ASN A 182 8.96 -10.91 -32.70
N ILE A 183 9.36 -9.72 -32.25
CA ILE A 183 9.54 -9.33 -30.84
C ILE A 183 8.98 -7.92 -30.61
N PHE A 184 8.92 -7.48 -29.35
CA PHE A 184 8.57 -6.10 -29.00
C PHE A 184 9.82 -5.27 -28.74
N ARG A 185 10.01 -4.21 -29.55
CA ARG A 185 10.92 -3.10 -29.24
C ARG A 185 10.20 -2.11 -28.33
N ILE A 186 10.88 -1.64 -27.29
CA ILE A 186 10.41 -0.58 -26.39
C ILE A 186 11.50 0.48 -26.31
N ASN A 187 11.31 1.63 -26.96
CA ASN A 187 12.15 2.81 -26.76
C ASN A 187 11.48 3.76 -25.75
N ALA A 188 12.25 4.28 -24.80
CA ALA A 188 11.78 5.25 -23.81
C ALA A 188 12.87 6.28 -23.50
N VAL A 189 12.58 7.57 -23.72
CA VAL A 189 13.56 8.67 -23.72
C VAL A 189 13.24 9.65 -22.59
N ASN A 190 14.26 10.08 -21.84
CA ASN A 190 14.26 10.92 -20.63
C ASN A 190 13.15 10.59 -19.63
N ARG A 191 13.52 9.98 -18.48
CA ARG A 191 12.56 9.66 -17.42
C ARG A 191 11.99 10.93 -16.77
N THR A 192 10.67 11.05 -16.73
CA THR A 192 9.93 12.19 -16.16
C THR A 192 8.85 11.80 -15.15
N GLY A 193 8.71 10.52 -14.82
CA GLY A 193 7.83 10.03 -13.76
C GLY A 193 8.56 9.31 -12.62
N PRO A 194 7.81 8.85 -11.61
CA PRO A 194 8.37 8.18 -10.43
C PRO A 194 8.85 6.75 -10.70
N LEU A 195 8.33 6.05 -11.71
CA LEU A 195 8.73 4.67 -12.02
C LEU A 195 9.93 4.62 -12.98
N ASP A 196 10.84 3.68 -12.74
CA ASP A 196 11.88 3.31 -13.70
C ASP A 196 11.33 2.49 -14.88
N PHE A 197 12.19 2.21 -15.86
CA PHE A 197 11.83 1.50 -17.09
C PHE A 197 11.21 0.12 -16.83
N VAL A 198 11.84 -0.67 -15.95
CA VAL A 198 11.40 -2.04 -15.61
C VAL A 198 10.08 -2.00 -14.82
N SER A 199 9.99 -1.13 -13.83
CA SER A 199 8.81 -0.93 -13.00
C SER A 199 7.61 -0.44 -13.80
N SER A 200 7.84 0.44 -14.78
CA SER A 200 6.80 0.92 -15.69
C SER A 200 6.20 -0.22 -16.54
N ILE A 201 7.04 -1.10 -17.10
CA ILE A 201 6.58 -2.27 -17.86
C ILE A 201 5.84 -3.24 -16.92
N GLN A 202 6.40 -3.56 -15.76
CA GLN A 202 5.80 -4.48 -14.78
C GLN A 202 4.40 -4.03 -14.35
N MET A 203 4.26 -2.76 -13.97
CA MET A 203 2.98 -2.16 -13.56
C MET A 203 1.95 -2.17 -14.69
N SER A 204 2.40 -2.02 -15.94
CA SER A 204 1.55 -2.08 -17.14
C SER A 204 0.98 -3.49 -17.35
N LEU A 205 1.82 -4.52 -17.25
CA LEU A 205 1.38 -5.93 -17.37
C LEU A 205 0.40 -6.30 -16.24
N LYS A 206 0.66 -5.84 -15.01
CA LYS A 206 -0.25 -6.02 -13.86
C LYS A 206 -1.63 -5.40 -14.13
N ARG A 207 -1.66 -4.14 -14.58
CA ARG A 207 -2.90 -3.41 -14.91
C ARG A 207 -3.66 -4.01 -16.09
N MET A 208 -2.95 -4.57 -17.08
CA MET A 208 -3.57 -5.35 -18.17
C MET A 208 -4.24 -6.60 -17.63
N ARG A 209 -3.49 -7.46 -16.92
CA ARG A 209 -3.99 -8.70 -16.31
C ARG A 209 -5.25 -8.47 -15.46
N GLN A 210 -5.24 -7.42 -14.63
CA GLN A 210 -6.39 -7.03 -13.80
C GLN A 210 -7.64 -6.57 -14.58
N LYS A 211 -7.51 -6.25 -15.88
CA LYS A 211 -8.62 -5.77 -16.74
C LYS A 211 -9.06 -6.75 -17.83
N THR A 212 -8.20 -7.67 -18.29
CA THR A 212 -8.45 -8.44 -19.53
C THR A 212 -8.42 -9.96 -19.38
N ASP A 213 -7.49 -10.53 -18.61
CA ASP A 213 -7.33 -11.98 -18.46
C ASP A 213 -6.65 -12.28 -17.10
N PRO A 214 -7.22 -13.16 -16.24
CA PRO A 214 -6.65 -13.47 -14.93
C PRO A 214 -5.38 -14.33 -14.95
N HIS A 215 -4.97 -14.92 -16.08
CA HIS A 215 -3.73 -15.70 -16.17
C HIS A 215 -2.48 -14.82 -15.98
N LEU A 216 -1.33 -15.41 -15.64
CA LEU A 216 -0.08 -14.68 -15.52
C LEU A 216 0.46 -14.29 -16.91
N ILE A 217 0.97 -13.07 -17.05
CA ILE A 217 1.68 -12.60 -18.23
C ILE A 217 3.16 -12.48 -17.86
N GLY A 218 4.03 -13.11 -18.64
CA GLY A 218 5.48 -13.07 -18.43
C GLY A 218 6.22 -12.73 -19.72
N LEU A 219 7.28 -11.94 -19.61
CA LEU A 219 8.18 -11.64 -20.72
C LEU A 219 9.65 -11.72 -20.30
N GLY A 220 10.53 -11.91 -21.28
CA GLY A 220 11.97 -11.88 -21.08
C GLY A 220 12.69 -11.38 -22.32
N GLY A 221 13.96 -11.01 -22.16
CA GLY A 221 14.73 -10.36 -23.20
C GLY A 221 15.87 -9.51 -22.65
N ILE A 222 16.18 -8.44 -23.38
CA ILE A 222 17.25 -7.51 -23.04
C ILE A 222 16.78 -6.06 -23.00
N PHE A 223 17.53 -5.20 -22.34
CA PHE A 223 17.49 -3.76 -22.62
C PHE A 223 18.88 -3.13 -22.57
N THR A 224 19.04 -2.02 -23.27
CA THR A 224 20.25 -1.22 -23.33
C THR A 224 19.98 0.24 -23.00
N THR A 225 21.00 0.95 -22.54
CA THR A 225 20.95 2.39 -22.23
C THR A 225 21.98 3.19 -23.05
N SER A 226 21.82 4.51 -23.12
CA SER A 226 22.70 5.47 -23.83
C SER A 226 24.05 5.68 -23.12
N ASP A 227 24.91 6.58 -23.61
CA ASP A 227 26.23 6.86 -23.01
C ASP A 227 26.18 7.72 -21.73
N ASP A 228 25.17 8.59 -21.59
CA ASP A 228 24.97 9.45 -20.42
C ASP A 228 23.98 8.83 -19.42
N ASN A 229 24.46 7.90 -18.58
CA ASN A 229 23.65 7.27 -17.52
C ASN A 229 24.17 7.56 -16.11
N ALA A 230 23.34 7.21 -15.12
CA ALA A 230 23.80 6.82 -13.79
C ALA A 230 22.81 5.80 -13.16
N ILE A 231 23.03 4.51 -13.45
CA ILE A 231 22.19 3.39 -13.01
C ILE A 231 22.74 2.83 -11.70
N LEU A 232 21.92 2.81 -10.66
CA LEU A 232 22.30 2.18 -9.39
C LEU A 232 22.16 0.66 -9.52
N HIS A 233 23.28 -0.04 -9.35
CA HIS A 233 23.32 -1.49 -9.24
C HIS A 233 23.65 -1.90 -7.80
N HIS A 234 23.26 -3.12 -7.41
CA HIS A 234 23.77 -3.76 -6.21
C HIS A 234 24.41 -5.13 -6.52
N GLY A 235 25.18 -5.64 -5.56
CA GLY A 235 25.71 -6.99 -5.60
C GLY A 235 26.22 -7.48 -4.24
N ILE A 236 26.32 -8.80 -4.13
CA ILE A 236 26.76 -9.53 -2.94
C ILE A 236 28.27 -9.33 -2.66
N PRO A 237 28.67 -9.08 -1.39
CA PRO A 237 30.05 -9.25 -0.93
C PRO A 237 30.49 -10.72 -1.04
N GLY A 238 31.61 -10.98 -1.71
CA GLY A 238 32.05 -12.35 -2.01
C GLY A 238 32.30 -13.19 -0.75
N LYS A 239 33.00 -12.66 0.25
CA LYS A 239 33.23 -13.42 1.49
C LYS A 239 31.99 -13.41 2.38
N ARG A 240 31.53 -14.60 2.72
CA ARG A 240 30.60 -14.89 3.82
C ARG A 240 31.18 -14.37 5.15
N ASN A 241 30.70 -13.23 5.64
CA ASN A 241 30.67 -13.02 7.09
C ASN A 241 29.76 -14.11 7.68
N ALA A 242 30.13 -14.68 8.82
CA ALA A 242 29.33 -15.71 9.51
C ALA A 242 28.16 -15.08 10.29
N THR A 243 27.41 -14.19 9.63
CA THR A 243 26.30 -13.43 10.18
C THR A 243 25.02 -13.93 9.55
N GLU A 244 24.13 -14.51 10.34
CA GLU A 244 22.77 -14.82 9.89
C GLU A 244 21.96 -13.53 9.68
N PHE A 245 21.17 -13.51 8.60
CA PHE A 245 20.35 -12.37 8.21
C PHE A 245 18.90 -12.58 8.61
N TYR A 246 18.49 -11.98 9.73
CA TYR A 246 17.14 -12.09 10.31
C TYR A 246 16.22 -10.91 9.97
N THR A 247 16.72 -9.89 9.26
CA THR A 247 15.95 -8.70 8.87
C THR A 247 16.40 -8.15 7.52
N MET A 248 15.48 -7.54 6.78
CA MET A 248 15.81 -6.86 5.51
C MET A 248 16.77 -5.67 5.69
N ASN A 249 16.81 -5.05 6.87
CA ASN A 249 17.77 -3.99 7.19
C ASN A 249 19.21 -4.54 7.18
N GLN A 250 19.46 -5.70 7.81
CA GLN A 250 20.78 -6.35 7.76
C GLN A 250 21.16 -6.76 6.32
N VAL A 251 20.20 -7.22 5.51
CA VAL A 251 20.42 -7.53 4.08
C VAL A 251 20.80 -6.26 3.29
N GLN A 252 20.09 -5.15 3.49
CA GLN A 252 20.37 -3.87 2.82
C GLN A 252 21.73 -3.28 3.22
N GLN A 253 22.16 -3.44 4.49
CA GLN A 253 23.47 -3.02 4.97
C GLN A 253 24.62 -3.93 4.49
N TRP A 254 24.32 -5.20 4.19
CA TRP A 254 25.27 -6.17 3.66
C TRP A 254 25.52 -5.99 2.15
N LEU A 255 24.46 -5.77 1.38
CA LEU A 255 24.56 -5.49 -0.05
C LEU A 255 25.43 -4.26 -0.33
N LYS A 256 26.24 -4.34 -1.40
CA LYS A 256 27.09 -3.23 -1.85
C LYS A 256 26.52 -2.64 -3.13
N TYR A 257 26.48 -1.31 -3.17
CA TYR A 257 25.84 -0.54 -4.23
C TYR A 257 26.88 0.22 -5.04
N LYS A 258 26.67 0.31 -6.35
CA LYS A 258 27.53 1.09 -7.26
C LYS A 258 26.73 1.70 -8.39
N THR A 259 26.93 2.99 -8.62
CA THR A 259 26.43 3.69 -9.81
C THR A 259 27.28 3.34 -11.03
N ILE A 260 26.62 2.98 -12.12
CA ILE A 260 27.23 2.68 -13.42
C ILE A 260 26.80 3.75 -14.43
N THR A 261 27.76 4.40 -15.07
CA THR A 261 27.52 5.51 -16.00
C THR A 261 27.66 5.11 -17.47
N GLU A 262 28.47 4.10 -17.78
CA GLU A 262 28.56 3.49 -19.12
C GLU A 262 27.19 2.96 -19.63
N PRO A 263 27.01 2.79 -20.95
CA PRO A 263 25.96 1.95 -21.52
C PRO A 263 25.96 0.55 -20.92
N ILE A 264 24.82 0.08 -20.43
CA ILE A 264 24.64 -1.32 -20.04
C ILE A 264 23.92 -2.12 -21.13
N ILE A 265 24.15 -3.43 -21.11
CA ILE A 265 23.29 -4.46 -21.68
C ILE A 265 22.77 -5.24 -20.48
N ALA A 266 21.46 -5.16 -20.22
CA ALA A 266 20.77 -5.93 -19.19
C ALA A 266 20.07 -7.14 -19.80
N VAL A 267 20.04 -8.26 -19.06
CA VAL A 267 19.32 -9.49 -19.41
C VAL A 267 18.41 -9.90 -18.26
N GLY A 268 17.19 -10.36 -18.55
CA GLY A 268 16.24 -10.65 -17.47
C GLY A 268 14.81 -10.95 -17.89
N THR A 269 13.93 -10.96 -16.90
CA THR A 269 12.50 -11.31 -17.01
C THR A 269 11.62 -10.36 -16.20
N ILE A 270 10.38 -10.14 -16.67
CA ILE A 270 9.31 -9.40 -15.97
C ILE A 270 8.05 -10.26 -15.90
N MET A 271 7.40 -10.29 -14.74
CA MET A 271 6.13 -10.97 -14.50
C MET A 271 5.05 -9.96 -14.07
N SER A 272 3.82 -10.16 -14.55
CA SER A 272 2.64 -9.33 -14.24
C SER A 272 2.17 -9.35 -12.78
N GLU A 273 2.84 -10.11 -11.92
CA GLU A 273 2.48 -10.41 -10.52
C GLU A 273 1.18 -11.24 -10.36
N GLY A 274 1.14 -12.10 -9.33
CA GLY A 274 -0.06 -12.41 -8.57
C GLY A 274 -0.53 -13.86 -8.43
N GLY A 275 -1.26 -14.09 -7.33
CA GLY A 275 -2.39 -14.99 -7.11
C GLY A 275 -2.18 -16.50 -7.21
N TYR A 276 -1.62 -16.97 -8.33
CA TYR A 276 -1.77 -18.37 -8.73
C TYR A 276 -0.86 -19.33 -7.96
N TYR A 277 0.23 -18.83 -7.38
CA TYR A 277 1.17 -19.61 -6.57
C TYR A 277 0.52 -20.23 -5.33
N ASN A 278 -0.48 -19.57 -4.73
CA ASN A 278 -1.22 -20.05 -3.56
C ASN A 278 -1.95 -21.39 -3.84
N ASN A 279 -2.43 -21.59 -5.09
CA ASN A 279 -3.06 -22.84 -5.53
C ASN A 279 -2.04 -23.94 -5.89
N ILE A 280 -0.78 -23.57 -6.09
CA ILE A 280 0.28 -24.48 -6.53
C ILE A 280 0.94 -25.11 -5.30
N CYS A 281 1.37 -24.29 -4.33
CA CYS A 281 1.81 -24.77 -3.03
C CYS A 281 1.13 -23.90 -1.96
N PRO A 282 0.30 -24.45 -1.06
CA PRO A 282 -0.46 -23.65 -0.08
C PRO A 282 0.41 -23.00 1.00
N TYR A 283 1.73 -23.24 0.97
CA TYR A 283 2.75 -22.61 1.81
C TYR A 283 3.50 -21.46 1.10
N TYR A 284 3.27 -21.27 -0.21
CA TYR A 284 3.91 -20.25 -1.05
C TYR A 284 3.11 -18.93 -0.96
N THR A 285 3.59 -17.97 -0.17
CA THR A 285 3.00 -16.62 -0.13
C THR A 285 3.64 -15.73 -1.20
N GLU A 286 2.81 -14.98 -1.91
CA GLU A 286 3.18 -14.29 -3.17
C GLU A 286 4.39 -13.33 -3.06
N ASN A 287 4.58 -12.69 -1.89
CA ASN A 287 5.64 -11.70 -1.66
C ASN A 287 7.00 -12.30 -1.27
N LEU A 288 7.08 -13.58 -0.90
CA LEU A 288 8.28 -14.17 -0.27
C LEU A 288 9.17 -14.92 -1.28
N TYR A 289 8.58 -15.46 -2.34
CA TYR A 289 9.19 -16.52 -3.14
C TYR A 289 9.10 -16.32 -4.67
N THR A 290 8.70 -15.14 -5.16
CA THR A 290 8.52 -14.86 -6.60
C THR A 290 9.14 -13.54 -7.00
N THR A 291 9.97 -13.54 -8.05
CA THR A 291 10.75 -12.35 -8.43
C THR A 291 10.04 -11.56 -9.54
N LYS A 292 9.28 -10.53 -9.14
CA LYS A 292 8.38 -9.73 -10.01
C LYS A 292 9.10 -9.16 -11.25
N SER A 293 10.37 -8.80 -11.11
CA SER A 293 11.30 -8.54 -12.22
C SER A 293 12.74 -8.77 -11.77
N HIS A 294 13.59 -9.36 -12.61
CA HIS A 294 14.98 -9.67 -12.26
C HIS A 294 15.88 -9.39 -13.47
N PHE A 295 16.82 -8.44 -13.35
CA PHE A 295 17.74 -8.07 -14.43
C PHE A 295 19.17 -7.93 -13.92
N HIS A 296 20.09 -8.66 -14.54
CA HIS A 296 21.53 -8.51 -14.32
C HIS A 296 22.17 -7.87 -15.57
N SER A 297 23.17 -7.01 -15.39
CA SER A 297 23.75 -6.23 -16.51
C SER A 297 25.28 -6.27 -16.61
N LYS A 298 25.79 -5.87 -17.78
CA LYS A 298 27.21 -5.65 -18.09
C LYS A 298 27.39 -4.44 -19.00
N THR A 299 28.52 -3.74 -18.92
CA THR A 299 28.89 -2.64 -19.83
C THR A 299 29.79 -3.14 -20.97
N SER A 300 30.43 -2.20 -21.65
CA SER A 300 31.48 -2.46 -22.62
C SER A 300 32.71 -3.17 -22.04
N THR A 301 32.99 -2.99 -20.74
CA THR A 301 34.23 -3.43 -20.07
C THR A 301 34.03 -4.26 -18.79
N VAL A 302 32.88 -4.13 -18.12
CA VAL A 302 32.67 -4.61 -16.73
C VAL A 302 31.32 -5.34 -16.60
N THR A 303 31.23 -6.31 -15.67
CA THR A 303 29.92 -6.87 -15.26
C THR A 303 29.40 -6.06 -14.08
N CYS A 304 28.14 -5.64 -14.11
CA CYS A 304 27.61 -4.57 -13.25
C CYS A 304 26.68 -5.05 -12.14
N GLY A 305 26.06 -6.23 -12.31
CA GLY A 305 25.30 -6.89 -11.25
C GLY A 305 23.81 -6.64 -11.37
N HIS A 306 23.13 -6.64 -10.23
CA HIS A 306 21.68 -6.50 -10.16
C HIS A 306 21.28 -5.06 -10.46
N TYR A 307 20.49 -4.85 -11.51
CA TYR A 307 19.84 -3.57 -11.79
C TYR A 307 18.88 -3.26 -10.64
N TYR A 308 19.17 -2.23 -9.84
CA TYR A 308 18.35 -1.87 -8.70
C TYR A 308 17.34 -0.77 -9.04
N THR A 309 17.80 0.36 -9.57
CA THR A 309 16.96 1.40 -10.19
C THR A 309 17.83 2.39 -10.96
N ASP A 310 17.21 3.26 -11.76
CA ASP A 310 17.90 4.39 -12.38
C ASP A 310 17.91 5.65 -11.51
N ASN A 311 18.79 6.59 -11.85
CA ASN A 311 18.50 8.00 -11.56
C ASN A 311 17.81 8.64 -12.77
N SER A 312 17.05 9.70 -12.51
CA SER A 312 16.23 10.40 -13.51
C SER A 312 17.01 11.16 -14.60
N ARG A 313 18.33 10.94 -14.73
CA ARG A 313 19.17 11.52 -15.79
C ARG A 313 19.35 10.59 -17.00
N ILE A 314 18.88 9.34 -16.96
CA ILE A 314 19.03 8.42 -18.09
C ILE A 314 18.26 8.96 -19.30
N THR A 315 19.00 9.20 -20.37
CA THR A 315 18.52 9.84 -21.58
C THR A 315 17.73 8.88 -22.48
N HIS A 316 18.12 7.61 -22.61
CA HIS A 316 17.42 6.66 -23.48
C HIS A 316 17.55 5.19 -23.03
N TYR A 317 16.41 4.48 -23.04
CA TYR A 317 16.31 3.02 -22.98
C TYR A 317 15.85 2.44 -24.32
N THR A 318 16.48 1.35 -24.76
CA THR A 318 15.97 0.47 -25.82
C THR A 318 15.86 -0.96 -25.30
N GLY A 319 14.64 -1.44 -25.12
CA GLY A 319 14.31 -2.83 -24.76
C GLY A 319 13.92 -3.68 -25.97
N TYR A 320 14.25 -4.97 -25.91
CA TYR A 320 13.87 -6.00 -26.87
C TYR A 320 13.35 -7.22 -26.11
N PHE A 321 12.05 -7.48 -26.20
CA PHE A 321 11.36 -8.46 -25.36
C PHE A 321 10.47 -9.42 -26.15
N SER A 322 10.35 -10.65 -25.64
CA SER A 322 9.45 -11.68 -26.15
C SER A 322 8.59 -12.21 -25.00
N PHE A 323 7.30 -12.47 -25.26
CA PHE A 323 6.39 -13.04 -24.28
C PHE A 323 6.63 -14.53 -24.13
N ALA A 324 6.72 -14.98 -22.88
CA ALA A 324 6.84 -16.38 -22.52
C ALA A 324 5.47 -17.05 -22.57
N LYS A 325 5.42 -18.29 -23.09
CA LYS A 325 4.21 -19.12 -23.14
C LYS A 325 4.05 -19.98 -21.89
N LYS A 326 5.14 -20.23 -21.18
CA LYS A 326 5.21 -21.09 -19.99
C LYS A 326 6.16 -20.50 -18.96
N LEU A 327 5.86 -20.77 -17.69
CA LEU A 327 6.73 -20.59 -16.55
C LEU A 327 7.02 -21.96 -15.93
N TYR A 328 8.30 -22.26 -15.73
CA TYR A 328 8.78 -23.49 -15.10
C TYR A 328 9.43 -23.13 -13.76
N CYS A 329 8.73 -23.43 -12.65
CA CYS A 329 9.27 -23.27 -11.31
C CYS A 329 10.07 -24.52 -10.93
N VAL A 330 11.37 -24.38 -10.70
CA VAL A 330 12.35 -25.46 -10.46
C VAL A 330 12.86 -25.37 -9.01
N ASP A 331 12.72 -26.46 -8.27
CA ASP A 331 13.03 -26.59 -6.84
C ASP A 331 12.39 -25.48 -5.96
N PRO A 332 11.06 -25.26 -6.06
CA PRO A 332 10.36 -24.34 -5.17
C PRO A 332 10.38 -24.86 -3.72
N PRO A 333 10.61 -24.01 -2.69
CA PRO A 333 10.71 -24.42 -1.29
C PRO A 333 9.60 -25.36 -0.80
N GLU A 334 10.04 -26.47 -0.21
CA GLU A 334 9.16 -27.46 0.39
C GLU A 334 8.64 -27.01 1.76
N GLN A 335 7.58 -27.66 2.25
CA GLN A 335 7.03 -27.37 3.58
C GLN A 335 8.09 -27.44 4.69
N LYS A 336 9.09 -28.34 4.59
CA LYS A 336 10.20 -28.40 5.54
C LYS A 336 11.11 -27.17 5.45
N ASP A 337 11.48 -26.74 4.25
CA ASP A 337 12.30 -25.53 4.06
C ASP A 337 11.59 -24.30 4.63
N ILE A 338 10.26 -24.24 4.48
CA ILE A 338 9.40 -23.20 5.04
C ILE A 338 9.26 -23.34 6.57
N GLN A 339 9.21 -24.55 7.12
CA GLN A 339 9.26 -24.80 8.57
C GLN A 339 10.60 -24.40 9.19
N THR A 340 11.72 -24.69 8.53
CA THR A 340 13.05 -24.25 8.97
C THR A 340 13.15 -22.72 8.90
N TYR A 341 12.63 -22.07 7.86
CA TYR A 341 12.49 -20.62 7.82
C TYR A 341 11.58 -20.07 8.95
N ILE A 342 10.46 -20.73 9.27
CA ILE A 342 9.63 -20.37 10.43
C ILE A 342 10.43 -20.51 11.73
N GLN A 343 11.13 -21.63 11.94
CA GLN A 343 11.90 -21.93 13.16
C GLN A 343 13.14 -21.05 13.36
N GLU A 344 13.89 -20.76 12.31
CA GLU A 344 15.17 -20.05 12.40
C GLU A 344 15.01 -18.55 12.17
N PHE A 345 13.99 -18.09 11.43
CA PHE A 345 13.75 -16.68 11.13
C PHE A 345 12.52 -16.14 11.86
N GLN A 346 11.35 -16.77 11.72
CA GLN A 346 10.12 -16.23 12.30
C GLN A 346 10.00 -16.42 13.81
N THR A 347 10.46 -17.53 14.39
CA THR A 347 10.37 -17.80 15.82
C THR A 347 11.27 -16.87 16.67
N PRO A 348 12.53 -16.59 16.29
CA PRO A 348 13.33 -15.54 16.94
C PRO A 348 12.74 -14.14 16.75
N PHE A 349 12.18 -13.84 15.58
CA PHE A 349 11.48 -12.58 15.32
C PHE A 349 10.23 -12.41 16.21
N LEU A 350 9.39 -13.44 16.32
CA LEU A 350 8.24 -13.50 17.21
C LEU A 350 8.66 -13.32 18.68
N THR A 351 9.70 -14.03 19.12
CA THR A 351 10.25 -13.92 20.48
C THR A 351 10.72 -12.50 20.77
N HIS A 352 11.50 -11.90 19.88
CA HIS A 352 12.02 -10.54 20.05
C HIS A 352 10.88 -9.51 20.07
N ALA A 353 9.94 -9.57 19.13
CA ALA A 353 8.86 -8.58 19.04
C ALA A 353 7.83 -8.72 20.18
N LEU A 354 7.57 -9.94 20.69
CA LEU A 354 6.80 -10.14 21.92
C LEU A 354 7.56 -9.65 23.16
N SER A 355 8.89 -9.77 23.22
CA SER A 355 9.70 -9.28 24.36
C SER A 355 9.70 -7.75 24.51
N MET A 356 9.15 -7.01 23.54
CA MET A 356 8.85 -5.58 23.68
C MET A 356 7.61 -5.31 24.57
N ASN A 357 6.80 -6.34 24.86
CA ASN A 357 5.53 -6.23 25.58
C ASN A 357 5.44 -7.13 26.84
N PHE A 358 6.26 -8.18 26.93
CA PHE A 358 6.31 -9.10 28.09
C PHE A 358 7.74 -9.25 28.61
N SER A 359 7.89 -9.36 29.93
CA SER A 359 9.18 -9.48 30.63
C SER A 359 9.86 -10.84 30.45
N GLU A 360 9.09 -11.91 30.23
CA GLU A 360 9.57 -13.25 29.91
C GLU A 360 8.82 -13.77 28.67
N VAL A 361 9.57 -14.21 27.66
CA VAL A 361 9.01 -14.74 26.40
C VAL A 361 9.82 -15.92 25.93
N ALA A 362 9.13 -17.03 25.67
CA ALA A 362 9.62 -18.12 24.83
C ALA A 362 8.59 -18.37 23.73
N VAL A 363 9.04 -18.41 22.47
CA VAL A 363 8.26 -18.91 21.34
C VAL A 363 9.01 -20.10 20.79
N GLU A 364 8.32 -21.23 20.59
CA GLU A 364 8.89 -22.47 20.09
C GLU A 364 7.96 -23.10 19.06
N CYS A 365 8.53 -23.72 18.03
CA CYS A 365 7.78 -24.52 17.05
C CYS A 365 7.79 -25.99 17.48
N ILE A 366 6.88 -26.36 18.38
CA ILE A 366 6.74 -27.71 18.92
C ILE A 366 5.77 -28.59 18.12
N ASP A 367 5.86 -29.91 18.30
CA ASP A 367 4.77 -30.81 17.93
C ASP A 367 3.49 -30.41 18.68
N CYS A 368 2.35 -30.37 17.99
CA CYS A 368 1.08 -29.98 18.60
C CYS A 368 0.70 -30.95 19.73
N PRO A 369 0.61 -30.51 21.00
CA PRO A 369 0.25 -31.39 22.11
C PRO A 369 -1.20 -31.87 21.97
N ASP A 370 -1.56 -33.00 22.59
CA ASP A 370 -2.91 -33.57 22.47
C ASP A 370 -3.96 -32.63 23.07
N LEU A 371 -4.67 -31.87 22.23
CA LEU A 371 -5.55 -30.79 22.67
C LEU A 371 -6.81 -31.27 23.39
N ARG A 372 -7.06 -32.58 23.41
CA ARG A 372 -8.11 -33.19 24.25
C ARG A 372 -7.84 -32.99 25.74
N GLN A 373 -6.58 -32.85 26.17
CA GLN A 373 -6.25 -32.49 27.55
C GLN A 373 -6.75 -31.07 27.92
N TYR A 374 -6.82 -30.17 26.94
CA TYR A 374 -7.39 -28.83 27.03
C TYR A 374 -8.89 -28.79 26.69
N ARG A 375 -9.56 -29.96 26.66
CA ARG A 375 -10.99 -30.15 26.38
C ARG A 375 -11.45 -29.78 24.95
N LEU A 376 -10.52 -29.72 23.97
CA LEU A 376 -10.88 -29.66 22.56
C LEU A 376 -11.36 -31.04 22.06
N VAL A 377 -12.26 -31.07 21.07
CA VAL A 377 -12.79 -32.36 20.52
C VAL A 377 -11.81 -33.06 19.57
N ALA A 378 -10.78 -32.38 19.11
CA ALA A 378 -9.72 -32.91 18.24
C ALA A 378 -8.38 -32.98 18.98
N PRO A 379 -7.47 -33.89 18.58
CA PRO A 379 -6.15 -34.01 19.19
C PRO A 379 -5.17 -32.89 18.79
N GLY A 380 -5.44 -32.09 17.76
CA GLY A 380 -4.51 -31.06 17.28
C GLY A 380 -5.12 -30.08 16.28
N LEU A 381 -4.36 -29.02 15.96
CA LEU A 381 -4.75 -27.96 15.01
C LEU A 381 -4.24 -28.19 13.58
N CYS A 382 -3.29 -29.11 13.39
CA CYS A 382 -2.57 -29.29 12.14
C CYS A 382 -3.42 -29.97 11.05
N GLY A 383 -3.19 -29.59 9.78
CA GLY A 383 -3.89 -30.15 8.62
C GLY A 383 -3.86 -29.19 7.44
N ASN A 384 -5.02 -28.91 6.86
CA ASN A 384 -5.23 -27.86 5.87
C ASN A 384 -6.00 -26.69 6.52
N PRO A 385 -5.32 -25.82 7.30
CA PRO A 385 -5.98 -24.74 8.03
C PRO A 385 -6.56 -23.71 7.07
N ALA A 386 -7.67 -23.12 7.48
CA ALA A 386 -8.29 -21.98 6.82
C ALA A 386 -9.03 -21.13 7.85
N ILE A 387 -9.02 -19.81 7.66
CA ILE A 387 -9.92 -18.92 8.39
C ILE A 387 -11.26 -18.88 7.64
N LEU A 388 -12.34 -18.98 8.40
CA LEU A 388 -13.72 -19.04 7.92
C LEU A 388 -14.53 -17.93 8.60
N GLU A 389 -14.62 -16.78 7.93
CA GLU A 389 -15.49 -15.68 8.35
C GLU A 389 -16.94 -15.97 7.93
N ILE A 390 -17.90 -15.72 8.82
CA ILE A 390 -19.32 -16.04 8.60
C ILE A 390 -20.22 -14.88 9.04
N GLY A 391 -20.73 -14.15 8.06
CA GLY A 391 -21.62 -13.02 8.30
C GLY A 391 -20.86 -11.73 8.58
N SER A 392 -21.39 -10.88 9.46
CA SER A 392 -20.77 -9.61 9.88
C SER A 392 -21.45 -9.13 11.17
N LEU A 393 -20.78 -8.26 11.94
CA LEU A 393 -21.40 -7.57 13.10
C LEU A 393 -22.60 -6.69 12.70
N SER A 394 -22.70 -6.26 11.43
CA SER A 394 -23.87 -5.60 10.85
C SER A 394 -25.14 -6.46 10.77
N TYR A 395 -25.05 -7.75 11.11
CA TYR A 395 -26.21 -8.63 11.32
C TYR A 395 -26.61 -8.76 12.80
N LEU A 396 -25.82 -8.22 13.73
CA LEU A 396 -26.14 -8.12 15.15
C LEU A 396 -26.60 -6.71 15.55
N PHE A 397 -25.98 -5.68 14.96
CA PHE A 397 -26.23 -4.27 15.25
C PHE A 397 -26.70 -3.52 13.99
N PRO A 398 -27.56 -2.48 14.11
CA PRO A 398 -28.11 -1.93 15.35
C PRO A 398 -29.25 -2.74 15.97
N GLN A 399 -29.87 -3.64 15.21
CA GLN A 399 -30.87 -4.62 15.66
C GLN A 399 -30.54 -5.98 15.03
N PRO A 400 -30.69 -7.11 15.76
CA PRO A 400 -30.25 -8.41 15.28
C PRO A 400 -31.13 -8.90 14.13
N ARG A 401 -30.49 -9.20 13.01
CA ARG A 401 -31.10 -9.79 11.81
C ARG A 401 -31.41 -11.27 12.05
N LEU A 402 -32.52 -11.56 12.73
CA LEU A 402 -32.96 -12.92 13.10
C LEU A 402 -33.24 -13.86 11.90
N ASP A 403 -33.20 -13.35 10.67
CA ASP A 403 -33.18 -14.10 9.41
C ASP A 403 -31.80 -14.69 9.06
N LYS A 404 -30.70 -14.05 9.49
CA LYS A 404 -29.31 -14.42 9.15
C LYS A 404 -28.81 -15.59 10.00
N LYS A 405 -29.34 -16.78 9.74
CA LYS A 405 -29.00 -18.03 10.46
C LYS A 405 -28.04 -18.91 9.65
N TYR A 406 -26.88 -19.19 10.23
CA TYR A 406 -25.80 -19.94 9.59
C TYR A 406 -25.71 -21.38 10.10
N TYR A 407 -25.63 -22.34 9.18
CA TYR A 407 -25.54 -23.76 9.48
C TYR A 407 -24.22 -24.32 8.94
N PHE A 408 -23.26 -24.60 9.82
CA PHE A 408 -21.93 -25.09 9.44
C PHE A 408 -21.96 -26.30 8.49
N LYS A 409 -22.91 -27.24 8.66
CA LYS A 409 -23.06 -28.39 7.74
C LYS A 409 -23.47 -28.01 6.30
N ASN A 410 -24.13 -26.86 6.12
CA ASN A 410 -24.45 -26.33 4.79
C ASN A 410 -23.28 -25.53 4.22
N ILE A 411 -22.57 -24.75 5.04
CA ILE A 411 -21.35 -24.03 4.68
C ILE A 411 -20.26 -25.00 4.21
N LEU A 412 -19.99 -26.06 4.98
CA LEU A 412 -19.05 -27.13 4.58
C LEU A 412 -19.48 -27.83 3.28
N ARG A 413 -20.78 -27.85 2.94
CA ARG A 413 -21.24 -28.38 1.65
C ARG A 413 -20.97 -27.38 0.51
N GLN A 414 -21.24 -26.09 0.72
CA GLN A 414 -20.94 -25.03 -0.26
C GLN A 414 -19.43 -24.94 -0.57
N LEU A 415 -18.59 -25.13 0.45
CA LEU A 415 -17.13 -25.16 0.34
C LEU A 415 -16.55 -26.50 -0.16
N ASN A 416 -17.39 -27.49 -0.51
CA ASN A 416 -17.00 -28.85 -0.90
C ASN A 416 -16.12 -29.61 0.13
N LEU A 417 -16.25 -29.31 1.42
CA LEU A 417 -15.48 -29.90 2.52
C LEU A 417 -16.16 -31.10 3.20
N THR A 418 -17.34 -31.54 2.74
CA THR A 418 -18.11 -32.62 3.39
C THR A 418 -17.52 -34.03 3.26
N SER A 419 -16.46 -34.22 2.48
CA SER A 419 -15.78 -35.52 2.26
C SER A 419 -14.64 -35.82 3.23
N GLN A 420 -14.32 -34.89 4.14
CA GLN A 420 -13.20 -34.99 5.09
C GLN A 420 -13.68 -34.73 6.53
N ASP A 421 -12.85 -35.08 7.52
CA ASP A 421 -13.03 -34.60 8.89
C ASP A 421 -12.68 -33.10 8.94
N ASN A 422 -13.56 -32.29 9.52
CA ASN A 422 -13.37 -30.85 9.71
C ASN A 422 -13.49 -30.52 11.20
N PHE A 423 -12.37 -30.20 11.84
CA PHE A 423 -12.34 -29.60 13.17
C PHE A 423 -12.50 -28.08 13.04
N ILE A 424 -13.38 -27.49 13.84
CA ILE A 424 -13.68 -26.05 13.83
C ILE A 424 -13.61 -25.52 15.26
N ILE A 425 -12.81 -24.46 15.42
CA ILE A 425 -12.73 -23.62 16.61
C ILE A 425 -12.85 -22.14 16.24
N GLY A 426 -13.20 -21.30 17.22
CA GLY A 426 -13.34 -19.85 17.03
C GLY A 426 -14.42 -19.24 17.91
N ALA A 427 -14.67 -17.95 17.71
CA ALA A 427 -15.72 -17.17 18.39
C ALA A 427 -16.88 -16.85 17.42
N GLY A 428 -17.99 -16.34 17.96
CA GLY A 428 -19.15 -15.89 17.18
C GLY A 428 -20.41 -15.77 18.03
N ASN A 429 -21.58 -15.70 17.39
CA ASN A 429 -22.87 -15.48 18.05
C ASN A 429 -23.81 -16.69 17.91
N HIS A 430 -24.56 -17.02 18.96
CA HIS A 430 -25.62 -18.03 18.94
C HIS A 430 -26.95 -17.46 19.45
N SER A 431 -28.06 -18.12 19.14
CA SER A 431 -29.42 -17.71 19.56
C SER A 431 -30.33 -18.92 19.77
N TYR A 432 -31.04 -18.96 20.90
CA TYR A 432 -31.92 -20.09 21.28
C TYR A 432 -33.40 -19.88 20.89
N PRO A 433 -33.99 -20.73 20.03
CA PRO A 433 -35.44 -20.72 19.78
C PRO A 433 -36.21 -21.29 20.99
N PRO A 434 -37.46 -20.84 21.26
CA PRO A 434 -38.23 -19.83 20.53
C PRO A 434 -38.05 -18.39 21.05
N ASN A 435 -37.36 -18.20 22.18
CA ASN A 435 -37.28 -16.93 22.89
C ASN A 435 -36.29 -15.92 22.27
N TYR A 436 -35.35 -16.41 21.44
CA TYR A 436 -34.25 -15.63 20.87
C TYR A 436 -33.30 -15.06 21.93
N ASP A 437 -33.03 -15.81 22.99
CA ASP A 437 -31.93 -15.51 23.91
C ASP A 437 -30.59 -15.64 23.15
N HIS A 438 -29.86 -14.53 23.05
CA HIS A 438 -28.55 -14.44 22.39
C HIS A 438 -27.41 -14.84 23.36
N SER A 439 -26.33 -15.42 22.84
CA SER A 439 -25.16 -15.80 23.64
C SER A 439 -23.88 -15.87 22.82
N GLU A 440 -22.74 -15.59 23.46
CA GLU A 440 -21.41 -15.88 22.89
C GLU A 440 -21.28 -17.36 22.50
N LEU A 441 -20.68 -17.62 21.34
CA LEU A 441 -20.40 -18.96 20.84
C LEU A 441 -18.89 -19.27 20.93
N TYR A 442 -18.52 -20.08 21.91
CA TYR A 442 -17.25 -20.83 21.88
C TYR A 442 -17.41 -22.01 20.92
N ALA A 443 -16.84 -21.92 19.72
CA ALA A 443 -16.85 -23.03 18.77
C ALA A 443 -15.74 -24.04 19.12
N ASN A 444 -16.12 -25.32 19.20
CA ASN A 444 -15.24 -26.46 19.45
C ASN A 444 -16.00 -27.73 19.05
N PHE A 445 -16.03 -28.05 17.76
CA PHE A 445 -16.76 -29.20 17.22
C PHE A 445 -16.07 -29.80 16.00
N MET A 446 -16.41 -31.05 15.69
CA MET A 446 -15.86 -31.81 14.58
C MET A 446 -16.98 -32.37 13.71
N PHE A 447 -16.97 -32.04 12.41
CA PHE A 447 -17.82 -32.70 11.42
C PHE A 447 -17.03 -33.83 10.77
N SER A 448 -17.51 -35.07 10.87
CA SER A 448 -16.90 -36.25 10.28
C SER A 448 -17.91 -37.01 9.41
N PRO A 449 -17.57 -37.41 8.17
CA PRO A 449 -18.45 -38.22 7.33
C PRO A 449 -18.46 -39.71 7.73
N THR A 450 -17.52 -40.16 8.58
CA THR A 450 -17.38 -41.58 8.97
C THR A 450 -18.14 -41.93 10.25
N ARG A 451 -18.58 -40.94 11.04
CA ARG A 451 -19.30 -41.13 12.29
C ARG A 451 -20.83 -41.07 12.07
N PRO A 452 -21.63 -41.96 12.69
CA PRO A 452 -23.07 -42.02 12.44
C PRO A 452 -23.79 -40.75 12.90
N ALA A 453 -24.85 -40.36 12.17
CA ALA A 453 -25.68 -39.18 12.38
C ALA A 453 -26.53 -39.28 13.66
N GLY A 454 -25.85 -39.11 14.80
CA GLY A 454 -26.37 -39.27 16.16
C GLY A 454 -25.23 -39.20 17.18
N SER A 455 -24.04 -39.67 16.79
CA SER A 455 -22.76 -39.41 17.49
C SER A 455 -22.17 -38.02 17.18
N MET A 456 -23.03 -36.99 17.11
CA MET A 456 -22.55 -35.61 17.26
C MET A 456 -22.15 -35.45 18.72
N ASP A 457 -20.85 -35.59 19.01
CA ASP A 457 -20.34 -35.54 20.38
C ASP A 457 -20.22 -34.09 20.88
N VAL A 458 -21.38 -33.42 20.98
CA VAL A 458 -21.55 -32.09 21.57
C VAL A 458 -21.50 -32.23 23.09
N GLN A 459 -20.37 -32.74 23.60
CA GLN A 459 -20.20 -33.15 24.99
C GLN A 459 -20.01 -31.96 25.96
N ASN A 460 -20.06 -30.72 25.46
CA ASN A 460 -20.10 -29.50 26.25
C ASN A 460 -21.44 -28.77 26.11
N LYS A 461 -22.46 -29.25 26.83
CA LYS A 461 -23.64 -28.43 27.18
C LYS A 461 -23.31 -27.44 28.31
N ARG A 462 -22.35 -26.54 28.08
CA ARG A 462 -21.96 -25.49 29.04
C ARG A 462 -21.81 -24.14 28.36
N ILE A 463 -22.71 -23.22 28.69
CA ILE A 463 -22.69 -21.81 28.28
C ILE A 463 -21.95 -21.03 29.36
N THR A 464 -20.75 -20.48 29.09
CA THR A 464 -20.04 -19.60 30.04
C THR A 464 -18.99 -18.69 29.35
N VAL A 465 -19.32 -17.41 29.13
CA VAL A 465 -18.50 -16.20 29.38
C VAL A 465 -16.97 -16.21 29.03
N TRP A 466 -16.55 -16.20 27.75
CA TRP A 466 -15.14 -16.00 27.28
C TRP A 466 -15.10 -15.19 25.94
N SER A 467 -14.21 -14.24 25.54
CA SER A 467 -13.09 -13.43 26.14
C SER A 467 -12.76 -12.17 25.29
N THR A 468 -12.36 -11.02 25.87
CA THR A 468 -11.59 -9.94 25.16
C THR A 468 -10.73 -9.09 26.09
N MET A 469 -9.40 -9.08 25.91
CA MET A 469 -8.52 -8.02 26.44
C MET A 469 -8.50 -6.84 25.47
N GLU A 470 -8.86 -5.64 25.93
CA GLU A 470 -8.65 -4.40 25.18
C GLU A 470 -7.17 -3.94 25.30
N ASN A 471 -6.66 -3.29 24.24
CA ASN A 471 -5.44 -2.47 24.26
C ASN A 471 -4.05 -3.14 24.46
N ASN A 472 -3.84 -4.42 24.08
CA ASN A 472 -2.51 -4.91 23.64
C ASN A 472 -2.55 -6.31 22.98
N ASN A 473 -3.05 -6.44 21.74
CA ASN A 473 -2.87 -7.69 20.97
C ASN A 473 -1.47 -7.72 20.32
N CYS A 474 -0.48 -8.03 21.15
CA CYS A 474 0.92 -8.20 20.77
C CYS A 474 1.12 -9.06 19.50
N MET A 475 0.45 -10.21 19.40
CA MET A 475 0.56 -11.14 18.28
C MET A 475 0.06 -10.55 16.96
N HIS A 476 -1.01 -9.74 16.99
CA HIS A 476 -1.51 -9.03 15.82
C HIS A 476 -0.45 -8.04 15.29
N GLU A 477 0.09 -7.20 16.16
CA GLU A 477 1.11 -6.21 15.76
C GLU A 477 2.40 -6.88 15.27
N VAL A 478 2.84 -7.99 15.87
CA VAL A 478 4.01 -8.75 15.39
C VAL A 478 3.77 -9.31 13.98
N CYS A 479 2.55 -9.80 13.69
CA CYS A 479 2.15 -10.25 12.35
C CYS A 479 2.03 -9.11 11.31
N LYS A 480 2.01 -7.83 11.73
CA LYS A 480 2.16 -6.67 10.82
C LYS A 480 3.63 -6.37 10.46
N ILE A 481 4.54 -6.57 11.41
CA ILE A 481 5.95 -6.12 11.29
C ILE A 481 6.81 -7.09 10.45
N ASN A 482 6.36 -8.33 10.21
CA ASN A 482 7.08 -9.34 9.44
C ASN A 482 7.14 -8.98 7.93
N PRO A 483 8.27 -8.46 7.40
CA PRO A 483 8.30 -7.71 6.14
C PRO A 483 8.34 -8.59 4.87
N LEU A 484 8.02 -9.87 5.01
CA LEU A 484 8.20 -10.91 4.00
C LEU A 484 6.87 -11.55 3.55
N CYS A 485 5.78 -11.43 4.31
CA CYS A 485 4.44 -11.89 3.91
C CYS A 485 3.50 -10.73 3.52
N ALA A 486 2.60 -10.99 2.58
CA ALA A 486 1.25 -10.39 2.62
C ALA A 486 0.33 -11.26 3.49
N ILE A 487 -0.70 -10.66 4.09
CA ILE A 487 -1.80 -11.27 4.88
C ILE A 487 -1.42 -12.57 5.61
N GLN A 488 -0.91 -12.44 6.84
CA GLN A 488 -0.77 -13.60 7.72
C GLN A 488 -2.09 -13.83 8.47
N GLY A 489 -2.79 -14.91 8.15
CA GLY A 489 -3.82 -15.47 9.03
C GLY A 489 -3.20 -16.39 10.08
N LEU A 490 -3.65 -16.27 11.32
CA LEU A 490 -3.23 -17.09 12.46
C LEU A 490 -4.48 -17.61 13.16
N GLY A 491 -4.52 -18.89 13.50
CA GLY A 491 -5.63 -19.50 14.24
C GLY A 491 -5.11 -20.56 15.22
N GLY A 492 -5.72 -20.63 16.41
CA GLY A 492 -5.26 -21.56 17.42
C GLY A 492 -5.91 -21.38 18.79
N ILE A 493 -5.21 -21.85 19.82
CA ILE A 493 -5.64 -21.79 21.22
C ILE A 493 -4.54 -21.18 22.08
N PHE A 494 -4.93 -20.49 23.15
CA PHE A 494 -4.01 -20.05 24.19
C PHE A 494 -4.63 -20.23 25.58
N ALA A 495 -3.80 -20.30 26.61
CA ALA A 495 -4.27 -20.40 27.98
C ALA A 495 -3.57 -19.39 28.90
N THR A 496 -4.38 -18.72 29.72
CA THR A 496 -3.94 -17.79 30.77
C THR A 496 -4.04 -18.50 32.12
N PHE A 497 -3.05 -18.30 33.00
CA PHE A 497 -2.92 -19.14 34.21
C PHE A 497 -2.97 -18.39 35.55
N HIS A 498 -2.66 -17.08 35.60
CA HIS A 498 -2.48 -16.37 36.88
C HIS A 498 -3.00 -14.91 36.93
N GLU A 499 -3.78 -14.46 35.95
CA GLU A 499 -4.14 -13.03 35.82
C GLU A 499 -5.65 -12.75 35.81
N SER A 500 -6.01 -11.57 36.33
CA SER A 500 -7.36 -10.99 36.27
C SER A 500 -7.71 -10.52 34.87
N ASN A 501 -8.16 -11.45 34.03
CA ASN A 501 -8.56 -11.18 32.66
C ASN A 501 -9.96 -10.51 32.62
N LEU A 502 -10.19 -9.60 31.67
CA LEU A 502 -11.47 -8.92 31.46
C LEU A 502 -12.30 -9.61 30.36
N TYR A 503 -13.61 -9.69 30.60
CA TYR A 503 -14.58 -10.39 29.76
C TYR A 503 -15.79 -9.51 29.51
N HIS A 504 -16.43 -9.69 28.35
CA HIS A 504 -17.79 -9.21 28.09
C HIS A 504 -18.72 -10.37 27.74
N ILE A 505 -20.03 -10.16 27.88
CA ILE A 505 -21.09 -10.99 27.28
C ILE A 505 -22.28 -10.14 26.82
N MET A 506 -22.91 -10.56 25.74
CA MET A 506 -24.25 -10.13 25.32
C MET A 506 -25.32 -10.47 26.37
N PRO A 507 -26.13 -9.48 26.81
CA PRO A 507 -27.47 -9.72 27.32
C PRO A 507 -28.43 -10.26 26.24
N ALA A 508 -29.64 -10.64 26.66
CA ALA A 508 -30.75 -10.80 25.72
C ALA A 508 -31.12 -9.44 25.09
N PHE A 509 -31.42 -9.43 23.79
CA PHE A 509 -31.94 -8.25 23.10
C PHE A 509 -33.39 -7.96 23.52
N SER A 510 -33.64 -6.76 24.03
CA SER A 510 -35.02 -6.27 24.23
C SER A 510 -35.53 -5.60 22.95
N LYS A 511 -36.85 -5.65 22.72
CA LYS A 511 -37.51 -4.99 21.56
C LYS A 511 -37.39 -3.46 21.52
N ALA A 512 -36.73 -2.83 22.50
CA ALA A 512 -36.49 -1.39 22.58
C ALA A 512 -34.99 -1.05 22.67
N THR A 513 -34.10 -2.01 22.42
CA THR A 513 -32.64 -1.84 22.56
C THR A 513 -31.98 -1.84 21.19
N ASP A 514 -32.07 -0.71 20.49
CA ASP A 514 -31.22 -0.43 19.33
C ASP A 514 -29.80 -0.09 19.81
N LEU A 515 -28.77 -0.57 19.11
CA LEU A 515 -27.36 -0.38 19.46
C LEU A 515 -26.59 0.17 18.25
N TYR A 516 -26.74 1.47 17.99
CA TYR A 516 -26.16 2.17 16.83
C TYR A 516 -24.67 2.51 16.97
N THR A 517 -24.08 2.43 18.17
CA THR A 517 -22.69 2.83 18.42
C THR A 517 -21.92 1.83 19.27
N MET A 518 -20.60 1.74 19.11
CA MET A 518 -19.78 0.87 19.94
C MET A 518 -19.83 1.24 21.43
N ASN A 519 -20.04 2.51 21.79
CA ASN A 519 -20.26 2.91 23.19
C ASN A 519 -21.59 2.36 23.73
N GLN A 520 -22.67 2.38 22.94
CA GLN A 520 -23.93 1.71 23.30
C GLN A 520 -23.75 0.20 23.43
N VAL A 521 -22.96 -0.43 22.53
CA VAL A 521 -22.61 -1.86 22.63
C VAL A 521 -21.83 -2.14 23.90
N GLN A 522 -20.77 -1.39 24.23
CA GLN A 522 -20.00 -1.55 25.47
C GLN A 522 -20.88 -1.36 26.73
N GLN A 523 -21.74 -0.35 26.79
CA GLN A 523 -22.68 -0.15 27.92
C GLN A 523 -23.74 -1.26 28.05
N TRP A 524 -24.20 -1.79 26.91
CA TRP A 524 -25.16 -2.89 26.85
C TRP A 524 -24.51 -4.23 27.23
N LEU A 525 -23.30 -4.51 26.75
CA LEU A 525 -22.48 -5.64 27.16
C LEU A 525 -22.30 -5.68 28.68
N LYS A 526 -22.14 -6.88 29.23
CA LYS A 526 -21.95 -7.07 30.68
C LYS A 526 -20.54 -7.58 30.94
N TYR A 527 -19.73 -6.69 31.50
CA TYR A 527 -18.34 -7.00 31.80
C TYR A 527 -18.19 -7.84 33.08
N LYS A 528 -17.16 -8.68 33.10
CA LYS A 528 -16.76 -9.47 34.26
C LYS A 528 -15.24 -9.65 34.27
N THR A 529 -14.62 -9.50 35.44
CA THR A 529 -13.22 -9.90 35.65
C THR A 529 -13.17 -11.34 36.15
N ILE A 530 -12.25 -12.15 35.64
CA ILE A 530 -12.07 -13.56 36.03
C ILE A 530 -10.59 -13.83 36.29
N THR A 531 -10.30 -14.59 37.36
CA THR A 531 -8.95 -14.91 37.86
C THR A 531 -8.64 -16.42 37.87
N GLU A 532 -9.57 -17.26 37.38
CA GLU A 532 -9.33 -18.69 37.17
C GLU A 532 -8.55 -18.92 35.85
N PRO A 533 -7.80 -20.04 35.70
CA PRO A 533 -7.15 -20.38 34.43
C PRO A 533 -8.14 -20.65 33.31
N ILE A 534 -7.93 -20.04 32.14
CA ILE A 534 -8.89 -20.01 31.02
C ILE A 534 -8.24 -20.53 29.74
N ILE A 535 -9.04 -21.18 28.90
CA ILE A 535 -8.63 -21.72 27.60
C ILE A 535 -9.44 -20.97 26.54
N ALA A 536 -8.75 -20.14 25.76
CA ALA A 536 -9.32 -19.33 24.70
C ALA A 536 -9.06 -19.95 23.32
N VAL A 537 -9.98 -19.71 22.38
CA VAL A 537 -9.87 -20.10 20.96
C VAL A 537 -10.12 -18.86 20.11
N GLY A 538 -9.42 -18.71 18.98
CA GLY A 538 -9.60 -17.54 18.14
C GLY A 538 -8.75 -17.51 16.88
N THR A 539 -8.93 -16.43 16.13
CA THR A 539 -8.25 -16.12 14.87
C THR A 539 -7.78 -14.68 14.85
N ILE A 540 -6.65 -14.42 14.18
CA ILE A 540 -6.02 -13.11 14.00
C ILE A 540 -5.60 -13.02 12.52
N MET A 541 -5.67 -11.85 11.90
CA MET A 541 -5.21 -11.61 10.52
C MET A 541 -4.38 -10.33 10.43
N SER A 542 -3.36 -10.28 9.58
CA SER A 542 -2.61 -9.05 9.28
C SER A 542 -2.97 -8.43 7.92
N GLU A 543 -2.83 -7.11 7.81
CA GLU A 543 -3.70 -6.24 6.99
C GLU A 543 -3.32 -6.10 5.51
N GLY A 544 -2.56 -7.04 4.95
CA GLY A 544 -1.96 -6.95 3.61
C GLY A 544 -2.90 -6.95 2.38
N GLY A 545 -4.08 -6.33 2.44
CA GLY A 545 -4.94 -6.06 1.27
C GLY A 545 -6.35 -6.68 1.29
N TYR A 546 -6.93 -6.95 2.46
CA TYR A 546 -8.22 -7.64 2.60
C TYR A 546 -9.39 -6.89 1.92
N TYR A 547 -9.74 -5.70 2.41
CA TYR A 547 -10.93 -4.96 1.97
C TYR A 547 -10.87 -4.45 0.52
N ASN A 548 -9.69 -4.04 0.04
CA ASN A 548 -9.50 -3.47 -1.30
C ASN A 548 -9.86 -4.44 -2.46
N ASN A 549 -9.93 -5.75 -2.21
CA ASN A 549 -10.26 -6.75 -3.22
C ASN A 549 -11.74 -7.18 -3.22
N ILE A 550 -12.47 -6.99 -2.12
CA ILE A 550 -13.88 -7.38 -2.01
C ILE A 550 -14.76 -6.29 -2.62
N CYS A 551 -14.58 -5.03 -2.19
CA CYS A 551 -15.41 -3.90 -2.60
C CYS A 551 -15.29 -3.51 -4.09
N ARG A 552 -14.32 -4.06 -4.84
CA ARG A 552 -14.11 -3.76 -6.27
C ARG A 552 -14.79 -4.72 -7.25
N ASN A 553 -15.31 -5.87 -6.80
CA ASN A 553 -15.66 -6.97 -7.71
C ASN A 553 -17.15 -7.37 -7.74
N TYR A 554 -17.99 -6.91 -6.81
CA TYR A 554 -19.42 -7.30 -6.76
C TYR A 554 -20.32 -6.12 -6.33
N PRO A 555 -21.03 -5.46 -7.28
CA PRO A 555 -22.01 -4.43 -6.96
C PRO A 555 -23.29 -4.98 -6.31
N ASP A 556 -23.81 -6.13 -6.79
CA ASP A 556 -25.12 -6.67 -6.41
C ASP A 556 -25.13 -8.20 -6.32
N VAL A 557 -25.17 -8.78 -5.10
CA VAL A 557 -25.66 -10.16 -4.88
C VAL A 557 -26.27 -10.32 -3.47
N GLU A 558 -27.59 -10.50 -3.34
CA GLU A 558 -28.24 -10.79 -2.04
C GLU A 558 -27.87 -12.17 -1.43
N ASN A 559 -27.10 -12.99 -2.15
CA ASN A 559 -26.69 -14.35 -1.75
C ASN A 559 -25.22 -14.63 -2.14
N SER A 560 -24.26 -13.97 -1.49
CA SER A 560 -22.83 -14.33 -1.60
C SER A 560 -22.48 -15.50 -0.66
N PRO A 561 -21.68 -16.50 -1.10
CA PRO A 561 -21.26 -17.62 -0.26
C PRO A 561 -20.15 -17.23 0.74
N SER A 562 -19.95 -18.08 1.77
CA SER A 562 -18.86 -17.95 2.74
C SER A 562 -17.48 -17.95 2.08
N PHE A 563 -16.63 -16.98 2.43
CA PHE A 563 -15.24 -16.94 1.98
C PHE A 563 -14.37 -17.97 2.72
N LYS A 564 -13.25 -18.35 2.11
CA LYS A 564 -12.28 -19.31 2.66
C LYS A 564 -10.87 -18.81 2.36
N PHE A 565 -10.13 -18.45 3.40
CA PHE A 565 -8.75 -17.98 3.26
C PHE A 565 -7.77 -19.07 3.67
N HIS A 566 -6.88 -19.45 2.75
CA HIS A 566 -5.71 -20.25 3.07
C HIS A 566 -4.62 -19.33 3.61
N ALA A 567 -4.28 -19.53 4.88
CA ALA A 567 -3.27 -18.77 5.59
C ALA A 567 -1.97 -19.59 5.71
N PRO A 568 -0.79 -18.96 5.84
CA PRO A 568 0.46 -19.70 6.08
C PRO A 568 0.32 -20.55 7.35
N ASN A 569 0.65 -21.85 7.26
CA ASN A 569 0.40 -22.84 8.32
C ASN A 569 1.24 -22.59 9.59
N ILE A 570 0.77 -21.67 10.43
CA ILE A 570 1.25 -21.44 11.79
C ILE A 570 0.08 -21.70 12.72
N SER A 571 0.23 -22.68 13.61
CA SER A 571 -0.75 -23.00 14.66
C SER A 571 -0.04 -22.91 16.00
N ILE A 572 -0.27 -21.83 16.74
CA ILE A 572 0.39 -21.58 18.02
C ILE A 572 -0.43 -22.20 19.15
N CYS A 573 0.26 -22.82 20.08
CA CYS A 573 -0.25 -23.26 21.38
C CYS A 573 0.63 -22.62 22.45
N ALA A 574 0.17 -21.51 23.05
CA ALA A 574 0.97 -20.69 23.96
C ALA A 574 0.52 -20.83 25.43
N GLN A 575 1.51 -20.87 26.33
CA GLN A 575 1.32 -20.79 27.78
C GLN A 575 2.05 -19.55 28.30
N LEU A 576 1.28 -18.56 28.75
CA LEU A 576 1.83 -17.32 29.32
C LEU A 576 1.95 -17.42 30.86
N LYS A 577 3.02 -16.83 31.38
CA LYS A 577 3.20 -16.52 32.81
C LYS A 577 3.58 -15.05 32.94
N ALA A 578 3.12 -14.42 34.01
CA ALA A 578 3.51 -13.07 34.39
C ALA A 578 3.57 -12.99 35.93
N ASP A 579 4.73 -12.58 36.45
CA ASP A 579 4.96 -12.29 37.87
C ASP A 579 5.48 -10.85 37.97
N GLY A 580 4.78 -9.94 38.67
CA GLY A 580 5.29 -8.57 38.84
C GLY A 580 4.27 -7.51 39.27
N HIS A 581 4.20 -7.24 40.58
CA HIS A 581 3.42 -6.19 41.25
C HIS A 581 3.27 -4.83 40.53
N CYS A 582 2.06 -4.27 40.58
CA CYS A 582 1.84 -2.82 40.63
C CYS A 582 1.24 -2.42 42.00
N THR A 583 1.76 -1.35 42.59
CA THR A 583 1.33 -0.82 43.90
C THR A 583 0.65 0.53 43.73
N GLY A 584 -0.64 0.61 44.10
CA GLY A 584 -1.52 1.72 43.74
C GLY A 584 -1.38 3.02 44.54
N ILE A 585 -2.35 3.90 44.31
CA ILE A 585 -2.96 4.88 45.24
C ILE A 585 -4.46 4.92 44.89
N MET A 586 -5.32 5.25 45.86
CA MET A 586 -6.79 5.28 45.75
C MET A 586 -7.34 6.70 46.03
N ASP A 587 -8.46 7.02 45.38
CA ASP A 587 -9.53 7.97 45.78
C ASP A 587 -9.13 9.45 46.05
N GLU A 588 -10.02 10.45 46.14
CA GLU A 588 -11.49 10.47 46.29
C GLU A 588 -12.09 11.76 45.67
N ASP A 589 -13.39 11.73 45.30
CA ASP A 589 -14.37 12.82 45.01
C ASP A 589 -13.97 14.26 44.57
N TYR A 590 -14.74 14.83 43.61
CA TYR A 590 -15.54 16.07 43.85
C TYR A 590 -16.59 16.36 42.75
N ASN A 591 -17.77 16.87 43.14
CA ASN A 591 -18.80 17.45 42.26
C ASN A 591 -18.84 18.98 42.43
N ALA A 592 -18.79 19.77 41.34
CA ALA A 592 -19.10 21.21 41.37
C ALA A 592 -19.51 21.77 39.98
N ALA A 593 -20.18 22.93 39.98
CA ALA A 593 -20.85 23.53 38.84
C ALA A 593 -19.94 24.18 37.78
N VAL A 594 -20.50 24.41 36.59
CA VAL A 594 -19.92 25.21 35.50
C VAL A 594 -20.05 26.71 35.78
N PRO A 595 -18.97 27.50 35.70
CA PRO A 595 -19.01 28.96 35.64
C PRO A 595 -18.93 29.49 34.18
N GLU A 596 -19.65 30.57 33.90
CA GLU A 596 -19.52 31.32 32.64
C GLU A 596 -18.33 32.29 32.70
N GLU A 597 -17.18 31.99 32.09
CA GLU A 597 -16.13 33.00 31.80
C GLU A 597 -15.09 32.48 30.77
N TRP A 598 -15.40 32.57 29.47
CA TRP A 598 -14.46 32.24 28.37
C TRP A 598 -14.11 33.49 27.56
N ALA A 599 -13.37 34.40 28.19
CA ALA A 599 -12.84 35.61 27.56
C ALA A 599 -11.32 35.73 27.76
N ALA A 600 -10.57 35.54 26.67
CA ALA A 600 -9.16 35.88 26.50
C ALA A 600 -8.12 35.28 27.47
N LEU A 601 -7.56 34.12 27.10
CA LEU A 601 -6.11 33.88 27.22
C LEU A 601 -5.54 33.42 25.85
N PRO A 602 -4.33 33.86 25.47
CA PRO A 602 -3.72 33.46 24.20
C PRO A 602 -2.90 32.17 24.35
N ASP A 603 -3.52 31.03 24.03
CA ASP A 603 -2.79 29.80 23.71
C ASP A 603 -2.00 30.03 22.40
N GLU A 604 -0.71 30.37 22.49
CA GLU A 604 0.21 30.20 21.36
C GLU A 604 0.28 28.70 21.01
N LYS A 605 -0.17 28.33 19.80
CA LYS A 605 -0.19 26.94 19.38
C LYS A 605 1.19 26.53 18.85
N GLU A 606 1.62 25.30 19.13
CA GLU A 606 2.86 24.74 18.57
C GLU A 606 2.85 24.92 17.06
N SER A 607 3.97 25.35 16.46
CA SER A 607 4.00 25.66 15.03
C SER A 607 5.40 25.60 14.45
N THR A 608 5.47 25.33 13.14
CA THR A 608 6.72 25.34 12.36
C THR A 608 6.49 26.05 11.04
N ILE A 609 7.45 26.88 10.64
CA ILE A 609 7.41 27.63 9.38
C ILE A 609 8.43 27.01 8.43
N PHE A 610 8.00 26.68 7.21
CA PHE A 610 8.87 26.21 6.14
C PHE A 610 8.90 27.21 5.00
N ASP A 611 10.08 27.53 4.49
CA ASP A 611 10.21 28.22 3.22
C ASP A 611 9.95 27.24 2.07
N LEU A 612 9.04 27.63 1.18
CA LEU A 612 8.68 26.86 -0.01
C LEU A 612 9.52 27.33 -1.21
N GLN A 613 9.54 26.52 -2.25
CA GLN A 613 10.07 26.89 -3.55
C GLN A 613 8.95 27.45 -4.43
N VAL A 614 9.18 28.64 -4.98
CA VAL A 614 8.39 29.21 -6.08
C VAL A 614 9.13 28.92 -7.39
N PRO A 615 8.56 28.12 -8.31
CA PRO A 615 9.20 27.83 -9.61
C PRO A 615 9.25 29.04 -10.56
N ASP A 616 10.11 28.98 -11.58
CA ASP A 616 10.06 29.97 -12.66
C ASP A 616 8.75 29.86 -13.46
N PRO A 617 8.05 30.99 -13.75
CA PRO A 617 6.77 30.96 -14.46
C PRO A 617 6.78 30.32 -15.85
N ARG A 618 7.92 30.29 -16.55
CA ARG A 618 8.05 29.58 -17.84
C ARG A 618 8.05 28.08 -17.62
N THR A 619 8.85 27.60 -16.67
CA THR A 619 8.88 26.18 -16.27
C THR A 619 7.49 25.67 -15.87
N VAL A 620 6.71 26.45 -15.11
CA VAL A 620 5.31 26.10 -14.78
C VAL A 620 4.46 25.97 -16.04
N VAL A 621 4.46 27.00 -16.89
CA VAL A 621 3.68 27.06 -18.14
C VAL A 621 4.05 25.90 -19.07
N ASP A 622 5.33 25.61 -19.25
CA ASP A 622 5.83 24.56 -20.15
C ASP A 622 5.51 23.15 -19.62
N VAL A 623 5.74 22.90 -18.32
CA VAL A 623 5.45 21.60 -17.69
C VAL A 623 3.95 21.32 -17.69
N MET A 624 3.11 22.26 -17.25
CA MET A 624 1.66 22.04 -17.19
C MET A 624 1.03 21.94 -18.59
N ASN A 625 1.37 22.82 -19.55
CA ASN A 625 0.84 22.74 -20.92
C ASN A 625 1.21 21.43 -21.63
N ARG A 626 2.41 20.89 -21.35
CA ARG A 626 2.86 19.62 -21.94
C ARG A 626 2.22 18.41 -21.28
N ARG A 627 2.13 18.39 -19.94
CA ARG A 627 1.81 17.16 -19.20
C ARG A 627 0.34 16.99 -18.86
N LEU A 628 -0.43 18.05 -18.62
CA LEU A 628 -1.89 17.88 -18.45
C LEU A 628 -2.56 17.29 -19.71
N ARG A 629 -1.88 17.32 -20.87
CA ARG A 629 -2.34 16.68 -22.11
C ARG A 629 -2.29 15.16 -22.14
N THR A 630 -1.76 14.49 -21.11
CA THR A 630 -1.98 13.04 -20.95
C THR A 630 -3.40 12.74 -20.49
N ASP A 631 -3.97 13.64 -19.68
CA ASP A 631 -5.24 13.41 -19.00
C ASP A 631 -6.39 14.29 -19.52
N PHE A 632 -6.11 15.29 -20.36
CA PHE A 632 -7.11 16.16 -21.02
C PHE A 632 -6.74 16.45 -22.48
N ARG A 633 -7.69 16.31 -23.41
CA ARG A 633 -7.47 16.54 -24.86
C ARG A 633 -7.01 17.97 -25.17
N GLU A 634 -7.62 18.94 -24.50
CA GLU A 634 -7.40 20.36 -24.75
C GLU A 634 -6.99 21.06 -23.45
N VAL A 635 -5.81 21.68 -23.48
CA VAL A 635 -5.20 22.36 -22.33
C VAL A 635 -4.70 23.73 -22.79
N THR A 636 -4.80 24.73 -21.93
CA THR A 636 -4.02 25.98 -22.04
C THR A 636 -3.60 26.42 -20.64
N VAL A 637 -2.34 26.73 -20.44
CA VAL A 637 -1.82 27.30 -19.18
C VAL A 637 -1.13 28.62 -19.47
N ASP A 638 -1.69 29.70 -18.92
CA ASP A 638 -1.25 31.08 -19.16
C ASP A 638 -0.82 31.75 -17.83
N TRP A 639 0.33 32.43 -17.83
CA TRP A 639 0.71 33.31 -16.71
C TRP A 639 0.15 34.72 -16.95
N ILE A 640 -1.05 35.02 -16.47
CA ILE A 640 -1.81 36.24 -16.80
C ILE A 640 -1.98 37.19 -15.61
N ALA A 641 -2.43 38.41 -15.87
CA ALA A 641 -2.98 39.26 -14.82
C ALA A 641 -4.21 38.59 -14.19
N CYS A 642 -4.29 38.61 -12.86
CA CYS A 642 -5.41 38.06 -12.10
C CYS A 642 -6.70 38.83 -12.45
N PRO A 643 -7.81 38.16 -12.82
CA PRO A 643 -9.09 38.83 -12.96
C PRO A 643 -9.59 39.32 -11.59
N ASP A 644 -10.37 40.40 -11.56
CA ASP A 644 -10.94 40.95 -10.31
C ASP A 644 -11.90 39.94 -9.68
N LEU A 645 -11.44 39.24 -8.64
CA LEU A 645 -12.12 38.07 -8.07
C LEU A 645 -13.45 38.39 -7.38
N ARG A 646 -13.70 39.67 -7.06
CA ARG A 646 -14.99 40.14 -6.55
C ARG A 646 -16.14 39.90 -7.55
N ARG A 647 -15.81 39.75 -8.84
CA ARG A 647 -16.75 39.35 -9.90
C ARG A 647 -17.20 37.88 -9.80
N PHE A 648 -16.52 37.08 -8.98
CA PHE A 648 -16.81 35.67 -8.71
C PHE A 648 -17.18 35.41 -7.23
N GLY A 649 -17.50 36.47 -6.46
CA GLY A 649 -17.95 36.36 -5.06
C GLY A 649 -16.85 36.34 -4.00
N PHE A 650 -15.58 36.59 -4.35
CA PHE A 650 -14.52 36.71 -3.36
C PHE A 650 -14.45 38.11 -2.74
N VAL A 651 -14.12 38.22 -1.45
CA VAL A 651 -14.02 39.54 -0.79
C VAL A 651 -12.83 40.36 -1.31
N ALA A 652 -11.72 39.71 -1.67
CA ALA A 652 -10.54 40.36 -2.20
C ALA A 652 -10.50 40.39 -3.75
N PRO A 653 -9.83 41.38 -4.37
CA PRO A 653 -9.73 41.47 -5.83
C PRO A 653 -8.76 40.48 -6.49
N GLY A 654 -7.84 39.82 -5.77
CA GLY A 654 -6.87 38.90 -6.36
C GLY A 654 -6.18 37.95 -5.36
N LEU A 655 -5.29 37.08 -5.87
CA LEU A 655 -4.52 36.09 -5.07
C LEU A 655 -3.11 36.55 -4.66
N CYS A 656 -2.71 37.80 -4.95
CA CYS A 656 -1.29 38.17 -4.94
C CYS A 656 -0.86 38.99 -3.71
N GLY A 657 0.45 39.00 -3.47
CA GLY A 657 1.12 39.70 -2.36
C GLY A 657 1.45 38.76 -1.22
N ASN A 658 2.75 38.50 -1.02
CA ASN A 658 3.34 37.63 0.01
C ASN A 658 2.55 36.31 0.25
N PRO A 659 2.42 35.44 -0.77
CA PRO A 659 1.54 34.28 -0.72
C PRO A 659 2.10 33.18 0.17
N ALA A 660 1.24 32.54 0.97
CA ALA A 660 1.62 31.48 1.90
C ALA A 660 0.50 30.44 2.06
N LEU A 661 0.80 29.32 2.69
CA LEU A 661 -0.16 28.29 3.09
C LEU A 661 -0.24 28.17 4.61
N PHE A 662 -1.42 27.88 5.14
CA PHE A 662 -1.65 27.36 6.49
C PHE A 662 -2.04 25.88 6.41
N GLU A 663 -1.34 25.05 7.17
CA GLU A 663 -1.74 23.67 7.51
C GLU A 663 -2.13 23.70 9.00
N LEU A 664 -3.42 23.66 9.30
CA LEU A 664 -3.95 23.77 10.66
C LEU A 664 -4.45 22.40 11.14
N GLY A 665 -3.91 21.90 12.24
CA GLY A 665 -4.34 20.64 12.84
C GLY A 665 -4.10 19.43 11.94
N SER A 666 -5.01 18.45 12.00
CA SER A 666 -4.91 17.20 11.25
C SER A 666 -6.21 16.40 11.30
N LEU A 667 -6.47 15.57 10.28
CA LEU A 667 -7.59 14.63 10.29
C LEU A 667 -7.53 13.65 11.49
N SER A 668 -6.34 13.40 12.05
CA SER A 668 -6.12 12.67 13.32
C SER A 668 -6.71 13.33 14.58
N TYR A 669 -7.30 14.51 14.44
CA TYR A 669 -8.08 15.18 15.48
C TYR A 669 -9.59 15.04 15.26
N LEU A 670 -10.03 14.66 14.05
CA LEU A 670 -11.40 14.23 13.77
C LEU A 670 -11.56 12.73 14.03
N LEU A 671 -10.53 11.97 13.70
CA LEU A 671 -10.54 10.51 13.61
C LEU A 671 -9.41 9.94 14.48
N PRO A 672 -9.59 8.76 15.10
CA PRO A 672 -10.82 7.96 15.14
C PRO A 672 -11.86 8.53 16.12
N THR A 673 -11.42 9.18 17.21
CA THR A 673 -12.27 9.92 18.16
C THR A 673 -12.11 11.43 17.94
N PRO A 674 -13.19 12.18 17.68
CA PRO A 674 -13.11 13.62 17.55
C PRO A 674 -12.62 14.36 18.80
N ARG A 675 -11.81 15.40 18.60
CA ARG A 675 -11.25 16.26 19.65
C ARG A 675 -11.73 17.70 19.50
N PRO A 676 -12.97 18.02 19.92
CA PRO A 676 -13.61 19.32 19.65
C PRO A 676 -12.94 20.54 20.32
N ASN A 677 -11.92 20.34 21.15
CA ASN A 677 -11.09 21.42 21.70
C ASN A 677 -9.98 21.91 20.74
N LYS A 678 -9.84 21.29 19.56
CA LYS A 678 -8.88 21.67 18.52
C LYS A 678 -9.42 22.80 17.63
N THR A 679 -9.50 24.00 18.20
CA THR A 679 -10.01 25.21 17.52
C THR A 679 -8.87 26.19 17.21
N TYR A 680 -8.88 26.74 15.99
CA TYR A 680 -7.86 27.64 15.45
C TYR A 680 -8.51 28.98 15.03
N ASN A 681 -8.25 30.04 15.80
CA ASN A 681 -8.76 31.37 15.50
C ASN A 681 -7.79 32.15 14.60
N PHE A 682 -8.22 32.56 13.41
CA PHE A 682 -7.33 33.19 12.43
C PHE A 682 -6.78 34.56 12.88
N ARG A 683 -7.54 35.35 13.66
CA ARG A 683 -7.06 36.62 14.21
C ARG A 683 -5.86 36.40 15.13
N ASN A 684 -5.91 35.37 15.96
CA ASN A 684 -4.81 34.98 16.85
C ASN A 684 -3.61 34.44 16.05
N LEU A 685 -3.83 33.60 15.02
CA LEU A 685 -2.74 33.09 14.18
C LEU A 685 -1.99 34.21 13.43
N LEU A 686 -2.71 35.20 12.90
CA LEU A 686 -2.07 36.38 12.28
C LEU A 686 -1.23 37.18 13.30
N GLY A 687 -1.67 37.24 14.56
CA GLY A 687 -0.89 37.81 15.67
C GLY A 687 0.39 37.01 15.95
N GLN A 688 0.25 35.69 16.18
CA GLN A 688 1.35 34.75 16.46
C GLN A 688 2.45 34.81 15.39
N PHE A 689 2.08 34.81 14.11
CA PHE A 689 3.04 34.89 12.99
C PHE A 689 3.44 36.32 12.59
N LYS A 690 2.98 37.35 13.34
CA LYS A 690 3.31 38.78 13.13
C LYS A 690 2.91 39.30 11.74
N LEU A 691 1.79 38.79 11.24
CA LEU A 691 1.21 39.10 9.92
C LEU A 691 0.17 40.23 9.97
N THR A 692 -0.12 40.79 11.15
CA THR A 692 -1.15 41.82 11.36
C THR A 692 -0.83 43.19 10.74
N ASN A 693 0.37 43.43 10.22
CA ASN A 693 0.78 44.73 9.68
C ASN A 693 0.35 44.99 8.22
N ARG A 694 -0.52 44.14 7.66
CA ARG A 694 -0.94 44.12 6.25
C ARG A 694 -2.36 43.57 6.10
N HIS A 695 -2.95 43.69 4.90
CA HIS A 695 -4.15 42.92 4.57
C HIS A 695 -3.83 41.43 4.54
N ASN A 696 -4.78 40.60 4.99
CA ASN A 696 -4.63 39.14 4.98
C ASN A 696 -5.94 38.51 4.46
N PHE A 697 -5.98 38.24 3.16
CA PHE A 697 -7.02 37.48 2.47
C PHE A 697 -6.72 35.99 2.58
N ILE A 698 -7.70 35.22 3.06
CA ILE A 698 -7.59 33.78 3.30
C ILE A 698 -8.72 33.06 2.56
N ILE A 699 -8.34 32.06 1.75
CA ILE A 699 -9.25 31.10 1.12
C ILE A 699 -8.81 29.68 1.38
N GLY A 700 -9.74 28.71 1.40
CA GLY A 700 -9.39 27.30 1.50
C GLY A 700 -10.48 26.42 2.10
N ALA A 701 -10.06 25.23 2.52
CA ALA A 701 -10.88 24.12 2.95
C ALA A 701 -10.57 23.74 4.41
N GLY A 702 -11.56 23.29 5.18
CA GLY A 702 -11.37 22.82 6.55
C GLY A 702 -12.70 22.50 7.24
N LYS A 703 -12.67 22.16 8.53
CA LYS A 703 -13.91 21.98 9.31
C LYS A 703 -14.24 23.22 10.16
N HIS A 704 -15.51 23.40 10.48
CA HIS A 704 -16.03 24.46 11.36
C HIS A 704 -17.23 23.93 12.16
N SER A 705 -17.43 24.36 13.41
CA SER A 705 -18.69 24.15 14.12
C SER A 705 -19.32 25.46 14.59
N ASP A 706 -20.65 25.46 14.75
CA ASP A 706 -21.35 26.54 15.44
C ASP A 706 -21.55 26.16 16.91
N PRO A 707 -20.97 26.90 17.88
CA PRO A 707 -21.05 26.58 19.31
C PRO A 707 -22.47 26.52 19.89
N ARG A 708 -23.49 27.00 19.17
CA ARG A 708 -24.89 26.99 19.60
C ARG A 708 -25.63 25.71 19.20
N TYR A 709 -25.05 24.91 18.30
CA TYR A 709 -25.67 23.70 17.75
C TYR A 709 -24.80 22.45 17.93
N TYR A 710 -23.47 22.61 18.00
CA TYR A 710 -22.46 21.52 18.02
C TYR A 710 -22.41 20.70 16.70
N ASP A 711 -23.04 21.19 15.64
CA ASP A 711 -22.96 20.66 14.28
C ASP A 711 -21.57 20.92 13.69
N ILE A 712 -20.89 19.87 13.21
CA ILE A 712 -19.66 19.99 12.40
C ILE A 712 -20.01 20.16 10.91
N SER A 713 -19.30 21.07 10.24
CA SER A 713 -19.57 21.50 8.87
C SER A 713 -18.31 21.65 8.03
N GLU A 714 -18.48 21.57 6.70
CA GLU A 714 -17.45 21.89 5.71
C GLU A 714 -17.29 23.41 5.58
N LEU A 715 -16.11 23.92 5.92
CA LEU A 715 -15.77 25.34 5.80
C LEU A 715 -15.18 25.65 4.42
N TYR A 716 -15.89 26.44 3.64
CA TYR A 716 -15.38 27.20 2.49
C TYR A 716 -14.96 28.57 3.01
N ALA A 717 -13.65 28.81 3.21
CA ALA A 717 -13.14 30.08 3.74
C ALA A 717 -13.06 31.17 2.66
N ASN A 718 -13.61 32.36 2.92
CA ASN A 718 -13.55 33.50 2.01
C ASN A 718 -13.64 34.79 2.84
N PHE A 719 -12.52 35.19 3.44
CA PHE A 719 -12.45 36.35 4.31
C PHE A 719 -11.12 37.12 4.18
N MET A 720 -11.16 38.40 4.53
CA MET A 720 -10.00 39.30 4.47
C MET A 720 -9.97 40.19 5.70
N PHE A 721 -8.86 40.15 6.44
CA PHE A 721 -8.57 41.12 7.50
C PHE A 721 -7.89 42.38 6.93
N SER A 722 -8.16 43.53 7.55
CA SER A 722 -7.35 44.75 7.40
C SER A 722 -5.97 44.60 8.09
N PRO A 723 -5.02 45.51 7.82
CA PRO A 723 -3.93 45.77 8.76
C PRO A 723 -4.49 46.16 10.14
N ALA A 724 -3.75 45.86 11.20
CA ALA A 724 -4.10 46.25 12.56
C ALA A 724 -3.99 47.76 12.77
N SER A 725 -5.02 48.33 13.39
CA SER A 725 -5.10 49.74 13.76
C SER A 725 -3.95 50.12 14.71
N PRO A 726 -3.19 51.19 14.43
CA PRO A 726 -2.16 51.68 15.35
C PRO A 726 -2.66 52.18 16.70
N THR A 727 -3.98 52.33 16.91
CA THR A 727 -4.56 52.87 18.16
C THR A 727 -4.91 51.80 19.19
N ASP A 728 -5.35 50.63 18.75
CA ASP A 728 -5.91 49.57 19.60
C ASP A 728 -5.59 48.14 19.14
N GLY A 729 -4.87 47.97 18.02
CA GLY A 729 -4.53 46.65 17.46
C GLY A 729 -5.69 45.91 16.78
N SER A 730 -6.88 46.51 16.68
CA SER A 730 -8.03 45.90 16.01
C SER A 730 -7.79 45.73 14.51
N MET A 731 -8.32 44.66 13.92
CA MET A 731 -8.39 44.48 12.46
C MET A 731 -9.86 44.36 12.07
N GLU A 732 -10.29 45.19 11.12
CA GLU A 732 -11.56 45.02 10.42
C GLU A 732 -11.52 43.73 9.59
N ILE A 733 -12.70 43.20 9.24
CA ILE A 733 -12.82 41.95 8.48
C ILE A 733 -14.03 41.99 7.55
N GLU A 734 -13.79 41.66 6.28
CA GLU A 734 -14.83 41.26 5.33
C GLU A 734 -14.89 39.73 5.29
N ASN A 735 -16.08 39.14 5.46
CA ASN A 735 -16.27 37.69 5.56
C ASN A 735 -17.53 37.27 4.78
N ASP A 736 -17.34 36.48 3.72
CA ASP A 736 -18.38 35.71 3.01
C ASP A 736 -17.92 34.24 2.89
N SER A 737 -17.35 33.73 4.00
CA SER A 737 -17.10 32.30 4.18
C SER A 737 -18.43 31.56 4.30
N PHE A 738 -18.42 30.26 4.07
CA PHE A 738 -19.62 29.48 3.85
C PHE A 738 -19.45 28.09 4.49
N ALA A 739 -20.38 27.73 5.37
CA ALA A 739 -20.43 26.43 6.03
C ALA A 739 -21.52 25.56 5.40
N VAL A 740 -21.25 24.26 5.20
CA VAL A 740 -22.24 23.27 4.71
C VAL A 740 -22.23 22.02 5.58
N TRP A 741 -23.41 21.53 5.95
CA TRP A 741 -23.61 20.30 6.71
C TRP A 741 -24.94 19.65 6.32
N ARG A 742 -25.11 18.34 6.50
CA ARG A 742 -26.38 17.65 6.20
C ARG A 742 -27.13 17.24 7.46
N LEU A 743 -28.40 17.66 7.54
CA LEU A 743 -29.32 17.37 8.64
C LEU A 743 -30.56 16.67 8.08
N ARG A 744 -30.83 15.43 8.52
CA ARG A 744 -32.03 14.64 8.18
C ARG A 744 -32.32 14.61 6.66
N ASN A 745 -31.29 14.33 5.86
CA ASN A 745 -31.30 14.25 4.39
C ASN A 745 -31.50 15.58 3.63
N TYR A 746 -31.44 16.73 4.32
CA TYR A 746 -31.39 18.05 3.69
C TYR A 746 -30.02 18.68 3.90
N ASP A 747 -29.45 19.25 2.83
CA ASP A 747 -28.26 20.10 2.93
C ASP A 747 -28.67 21.43 3.58
N TRP A 748 -28.00 21.78 4.67
CA TRP A 748 -28.07 23.09 5.28
C TRP A 748 -26.76 23.81 5.02
N SER A 749 -26.85 25.11 4.72
CA SER A 749 -25.69 25.94 4.52
C SER A 749 -25.93 27.35 5.00
N ARG A 750 -24.84 28.05 5.31
CA ARG A 750 -24.89 29.41 5.86
C ARG A 750 -23.62 30.18 5.52
N THR A 751 -23.80 31.42 5.04
CA THR A 751 -22.72 32.42 5.04
C THR A 751 -22.38 32.79 6.48
N LEU A 752 -21.09 32.71 6.80
CA LEU A 752 -20.51 33.10 8.07
C LEU A 752 -20.08 34.57 7.99
N TYR A 753 -20.59 35.39 8.91
CA TYR A 753 -20.26 36.81 9.04
C TYR A 753 -19.44 37.10 10.30
N ASP A 754 -18.82 36.05 10.86
CA ASP A 754 -18.18 36.09 12.16
C ASP A 754 -16.90 36.92 12.11
N ILE A 755 -16.77 37.88 13.03
CA ILE A 755 -15.63 38.81 13.11
C ILE A 755 -14.32 38.16 13.61
N ASN A 756 -14.42 36.89 14.03
CA ASN A 756 -13.37 36.07 14.61
C ASN A 756 -13.44 34.66 14.03
N PRO A 757 -13.24 34.49 12.71
CA PRO A 757 -13.40 33.19 12.05
C PRO A 757 -12.49 32.12 12.67
N THR A 758 -13.03 30.92 12.77
CA THR A 758 -12.37 29.73 13.30
C THR A 758 -12.35 28.61 12.26
N CYS A 759 -11.22 27.94 12.15
CA CYS A 759 -11.16 26.57 11.69
C CYS A 759 -11.16 25.66 12.91
N GLU A 760 -11.72 24.46 12.78
CA GLU A 760 -11.62 23.40 13.78
C GLU A 760 -10.96 22.17 13.15
N ILE A 761 -10.29 21.37 14.00
CA ILE A 761 -9.84 20.00 13.74
C ILE A 761 -8.77 19.85 12.65
N GLN A 762 -9.09 20.19 11.39
CA GLN A 762 -8.19 20.24 10.25
C GLN A 762 -8.60 21.36 9.29
N GLY A 763 -7.64 22.09 8.73
CA GLY A 763 -7.87 22.90 7.53
C GLY A 763 -6.61 23.36 6.82
N ASN A 764 -6.77 23.66 5.54
CA ASN A 764 -5.72 23.90 4.56
C ASN A 764 -6.08 25.16 3.77
N PHE A 765 -5.34 26.24 4.02
CA PHE A 765 -5.71 27.57 3.53
C PHE A 765 -4.56 28.25 2.81
N PHE A 766 -4.90 29.01 1.77
CA PHE A 766 -4.02 29.94 1.09
C PHE A 766 -4.22 31.34 1.64
N LEU A 767 -3.12 31.94 2.10
CA LEU A 767 -3.01 33.31 2.57
C LEU A 767 -2.35 34.18 1.50
N SER A 768 -2.87 35.38 1.28
CA SER A 768 -2.21 36.46 0.53
C SER A 768 -2.64 37.83 1.06
N GLU A 769 -2.12 38.91 0.48
CA GLU A 769 -2.62 40.26 0.71
C GLU A 769 -3.87 40.61 -0.13
N GLY A 770 -4.43 39.64 -0.86
CA GLY A 770 -5.65 39.84 -1.65
C GLY A 770 -5.47 40.71 -2.90
N ARG A 771 -4.24 41.05 -3.30
CA ARG A 771 -3.96 42.06 -4.32
C ARG A 771 -4.08 41.49 -5.74
N LEU A 772 -4.36 42.37 -6.69
CA LEU A 772 -4.13 42.10 -8.11
C LEU A 772 -2.62 41.90 -8.37
N GLY A 773 -2.31 40.99 -9.29
CA GLY A 773 -0.95 40.63 -9.69
C GLY A 773 -0.99 39.64 -10.85
N ARG A 774 0.02 38.77 -11.01
CA ARG A 774 -0.03 37.68 -12.00
C ARG A 774 -0.23 36.32 -11.34
N VAL A 775 -1.07 35.51 -11.96
CA VAL A 775 -1.46 34.14 -11.54
C VAL A 775 -1.35 33.19 -12.72
N PHE A 776 -1.35 31.89 -12.43
CA PHE A 776 -1.44 30.85 -13.46
C PHE A 776 -2.91 30.54 -13.69
N LYS A 777 -3.41 30.84 -14.89
CA LYS A 777 -4.70 30.36 -15.37
C LYS A 777 -4.47 29.02 -16.06
N VAL A 778 -5.04 27.95 -15.51
CA VAL A 778 -5.03 26.61 -16.10
C VAL A 778 -6.43 26.33 -16.63
N THR A 779 -6.57 26.10 -17.93
CA THR A 779 -7.81 25.57 -18.52
C THR A 779 -7.57 24.16 -19.06
N ALA A 780 -8.47 23.23 -18.76
CA ALA A 780 -8.43 21.87 -19.27
C ALA A 780 -9.84 21.43 -19.70
N HIS A 781 -9.95 20.75 -20.83
CA HIS A 781 -11.20 20.30 -21.44
C HIS A 781 -11.03 18.90 -22.00
N TYR A 782 -12.11 18.12 -21.90
CA TYR A 782 -12.28 16.77 -22.45
C TYR A 782 -11.30 15.76 -21.83
N PRO A 783 -11.61 15.16 -20.67
CA PRO A 783 -10.77 14.17 -20.01
C PRO A 783 -10.48 12.95 -20.89
N THR A 784 -9.25 12.44 -20.83
CA THR A 784 -8.76 11.30 -21.63
C THR A 784 -7.89 10.32 -20.86
N GLY A 785 -7.45 10.67 -19.65
CA GLY A 785 -6.49 9.87 -18.88
C GLY A 785 -7.09 9.21 -17.63
N THR A 786 -6.29 9.11 -16.58
CA THR A 786 -6.65 8.41 -15.33
C THR A 786 -6.51 9.27 -14.07
N LEU A 787 -6.04 10.51 -14.22
CA LEU A 787 -5.92 11.49 -13.14
C LEU A 787 -6.96 12.59 -13.31
N ASP A 788 -7.56 12.98 -12.19
CA ASP A 788 -8.42 14.15 -12.13
C ASP A 788 -7.63 15.47 -12.23
N PHE A 789 -8.33 16.59 -12.40
CA PHE A 789 -7.71 17.90 -12.59
C PHE A 789 -6.77 18.35 -11.44
N VAL A 790 -7.07 18.00 -10.19
CA VAL A 790 -6.24 18.36 -9.03
C VAL A 790 -5.05 17.41 -8.92
N SER A 791 -5.25 16.09 -9.03
CA SER A 791 -4.14 15.12 -9.02
C SER A 791 -3.19 15.31 -10.20
N ALA A 792 -3.71 15.60 -11.39
CA ALA A 792 -2.93 15.86 -12.59
C ALA A 792 -2.07 17.13 -12.47
N ILE A 793 -2.48 18.12 -11.65
CA ILE A 793 -1.63 19.27 -11.29
C ILE A 793 -0.62 18.87 -10.20
N GLN A 794 -1.06 18.15 -9.17
CA GLN A 794 -0.26 17.75 -8.01
C GLN A 794 0.99 16.95 -8.40
N ILE A 795 0.85 15.94 -9.27
CA ILE A 795 1.97 15.09 -9.70
C ILE A 795 3.04 15.84 -10.50
N LEU A 796 2.74 17.03 -11.01
CA LEU A 796 3.67 17.85 -11.80
C LEU A 796 4.49 18.80 -10.93
N LEU A 797 4.06 19.10 -9.71
CA LEU A 797 4.79 20.04 -8.84
C LEU A 797 6.23 19.59 -8.58
N PRO A 798 6.56 18.30 -8.30
CA PRO A 798 7.94 17.85 -8.20
C PRO A 798 8.79 18.07 -9.47
N LEU A 799 8.17 18.13 -10.65
CA LEU A 799 8.85 18.36 -11.94
C LEU A 799 9.16 19.84 -12.21
N MET A 800 8.64 20.75 -11.38
CA MET A 800 8.89 22.19 -11.47
C MET A 800 10.00 22.66 -10.50
N LYS A 801 10.64 21.73 -9.78
CA LYS A 801 11.75 22.05 -8.87
C LYS A 801 13.01 22.41 -9.65
N ASN A 802 13.66 23.50 -9.26
CA ASN A 802 15.03 23.81 -9.68
C ASN A 802 15.98 22.68 -9.23
N GLU A 803 16.94 22.33 -10.07
CA GLU A 803 17.90 21.26 -9.80
C GLU A 803 18.65 21.50 -8.47
N GLY A 804 18.56 20.54 -7.55
CA GLY A 804 19.23 20.58 -6.24
C GLY A 804 18.48 21.32 -5.12
N ASP A 805 17.31 21.92 -5.37
CA ASP A 805 16.51 22.55 -4.32
C ASP A 805 15.69 21.50 -3.52
N PRO A 806 15.92 21.31 -2.21
CA PRO A 806 15.23 20.30 -1.43
C PRO A 806 13.83 20.72 -0.97
N ARG A 807 13.45 22.00 -1.12
CA ARG A 807 12.20 22.55 -0.58
C ARG A 807 10.97 21.94 -1.24
N MET A 808 9.83 22.07 -0.58
CA MET A 808 8.53 21.72 -1.15
C MET A 808 8.02 22.86 -2.03
N ILE A 809 7.25 22.53 -3.06
CA ILE A 809 6.46 23.48 -3.84
C ILE A 809 5.02 23.38 -3.32
N GLY A 810 4.42 24.52 -2.99
CA GLY A 810 3.02 24.62 -2.59
C GLY A 810 2.32 25.71 -3.37
N LEU A 811 1.03 25.52 -3.64
CA LEU A 811 0.20 26.53 -4.28
C LEU A 811 -1.21 26.53 -3.68
N GLY A 812 -1.91 27.65 -3.87
CA GLY A 812 -3.33 27.75 -3.58
C GLY A 812 -4.06 28.48 -4.69
N GLY A 813 -5.39 28.37 -4.70
CA GLY A 813 -6.18 29.00 -5.74
C GLY A 813 -7.65 28.60 -5.77
N ILE A 814 -8.26 28.94 -6.90
CA ILE A 814 -9.70 28.82 -7.18
C ILE A 814 -9.87 27.95 -8.42
N ILE A 815 -10.83 27.04 -8.43
CA ILE A 815 -11.19 26.19 -9.57
C ILE A 815 -12.67 26.42 -9.90
N PHE A 816 -12.96 26.76 -11.15
CA PHE A 816 -14.31 26.80 -11.69
C PHE A 816 -14.55 25.58 -12.57
N LEU A 817 -15.72 24.96 -12.42
CA LEU A 817 -16.22 23.86 -13.25
C LEU A 817 -17.59 24.26 -13.81
N ASN A 818 -17.92 23.84 -15.04
CA ASN A 818 -19.20 24.16 -15.67
C ASN A 818 -20.35 23.25 -15.22
N ASP A 819 -21.57 23.73 -15.48
CA ASP A 819 -22.87 23.11 -15.21
C ASP A 819 -23.07 21.72 -15.84
N ASN A 820 -22.34 21.39 -16.90
CA ASN A 820 -22.51 20.15 -17.67
C ASN A 820 -21.73 18.94 -17.11
N ILE A 821 -21.14 19.04 -15.91
CA ILE A 821 -20.36 17.96 -15.27
C ILE A 821 -21.06 17.46 -13.99
N PRO A 822 -21.32 16.16 -13.84
CA PRO A 822 -21.64 15.58 -12.54
C PRO A 822 -20.41 15.61 -11.64
N THR A 823 -20.43 16.46 -10.61
CA THR A 823 -19.34 16.60 -9.62
C THR A 823 -19.73 15.92 -8.32
N LEU A 824 -18.82 15.18 -7.69
CA LEU A 824 -19.05 14.55 -6.39
C LEU A 824 -18.52 15.43 -5.26
N HIS A 825 -19.29 15.51 -4.18
CA HIS A 825 -18.89 16.19 -2.95
C HIS A 825 -19.25 15.32 -1.75
N HIS A 826 -18.49 15.42 -0.65
CA HIS A 826 -18.98 15.00 0.66
C HIS A 826 -19.30 16.22 1.54
N VAL A 827 -20.21 16.03 2.48
CA VAL A 827 -20.38 16.92 3.64
C VAL A 827 -20.40 16.08 4.92
N THR A 828 -19.90 16.63 6.03
CA THR A 828 -20.15 16.04 7.34
C THR A 828 -21.65 16.04 7.67
N PRO A 829 -22.13 14.99 8.38
CA PRO A 829 -23.40 15.08 9.09
C PRO A 829 -23.40 16.24 10.08
N SER A 830 -24.60 16.68 10.47
CA SER A 830 -24.84 17.70 11.51
C SER A 830 -24.36 17.31 12.93
N CYS A 831 -23.49 16.32 13.10
CA CYS A 831 -22.89 15.97 14.37
C CYS A 831 -21.61 15.16 14.17
N TYR A 832 -20.70 15.29 15.13
CA TYR A 832 -19.57 14.38 15.30
C TYR A 832 -20.09 12.92 15.42
N SER A 833 -19.35 11.98 14.83
CA SER A 833 -19.73 10.56 14.87
C SER A 833 -19.86 10.07 16.32
N LEU A 834 -21.00 9.46 16.65
CA LEU A 834 -21.31 8.91 17.98
C LEU A 834 -20.59 7.57 18.26
N SER A 835 -19.85 7.06 17.27
CA SER A 835 -18.90 5.96 17.35
C SER A 835 -17.56 6.40 16.77
N ASN A 836 -16.46 5.93 17.36
CA ASN A 836 -15.13 6.12 16.78
C ASN A 836 -15.08 5.61 15.34
N LEU A 837 -14.47 6.39 14.45
CA LEU A 837 -14.31 6.05 13.04
C LEU A 837 -12.93 5.43 12.85
N HIS A 838 -12.84 4.10 12.96
CA HIS A 838 -11.61 3.31 12.93
C HIS A 838 -11.29 2.73 11.52
N THR A 839 -11.91 3.20 10.45
CA THR A 839 -11.54 2.80 9.08
C THR A 839 -11.93 3.87 8.08
N MET A 840 -11.25 3.91 6.93
CA MET A 840 -11.66 4.80 5.84
C MET A 840 -13.05 4.43 5.30
N ASN A 841 -13.47 3.16 5.40
CA ASN A 841 -14.84 2.74 5.07
C ASN A 841 -15.86 3.37 6.04
N GLN A 842 -15.64 3.33 7.35
CA GLN A 842 -16.52 3.99 8.32
C GLN A 842 -16.55 5.52 8.14
N VAL A 843 -15.44 6.14 7.74
CA VAL A 843 -15.41 7.55 7.34
C VAL A 843 -16.29 7.78 6.11
N GLN A 844 -16.20 6.93 5.08
CA GLN A 844 -17.03 7.01 3.87
C GLN A 844 -18.52 6.72 4.13
N GLU A 845 -18.85 5.89 5.11
CA GLU A 845 -20.24 5.63 5.54
C GLU A 845 -20.82 6.76 6.41
N TRP A 846 -19.97 7.43 7.21
CA TRP A 846 -20.36 8.60 8.00
C TRP A 846 -20.49 9.87 7.15
N LEU A 847 -19.57 10.09 6.21
CA LEU A 847 -19.59 11.23 5.29
C LEU A 847 -20.74 11.13 4.28
N GLN A 848 -21.42 12.25 4.03
CA GLN A 848 -22.67 12.24 3.28
C GLN A 848 -22.45 12.77 1.87
N TYR A 849 -22.19 11.84 0.96
CA TYR A 849 -21.91 12.09 -0.44
C TYR A 849 -23.09 12.69 -1.22
N LYS A 850 -22.79 13.41 -2.30
CA LYS A 850 -23.76 14.01 -3.24
C LYS A 850 -23.11 14.21 -4.61
N THR A 851 -23.79 13.80 -5.67
CA THR A 851 -23.45 14.20 -7.04
C THR A 851 -24.31 15.40 -7.45
N THR A 852 -23.69 16.44 -8.01
CA THR A 852 -24.34 17.70 -8.41
C THR A 852 -24.00 18.09 -9.83
N LEU A 853 -25.02 18.59 -10.56
CA LEU A 853 -24.93 19.08 -11.94
C LEU A 853 -25.23 20.59 -11.94
N GLU A 854 -24.29 21.36 -11.40
CA GLU A 854 -24.33 22.82 -11.23
C GLU A 854 -22.93 23.40 -11.49
N PRO A 855 -22.79 24.69 -11.86
CA PRO A 855 -21.49 25.34 -11.87
C PRO A 855 -20.86 25.32 -10.48
N VAL A 856 -19.63 24.83 -10.37
CA VAL A 856 -18.92 24.72 -9.09
C VAL A 856 -17.82 25.78 -9.03
N THR A 857 -17.79 26.55 -7.94
CA THR A 857 -16.59 27.30 -7.53
C THR A 857 -15.97 26.57 -6.34
N ALA A 858 -14.72 26.16 -6.46
CA ALA A 858 -13.97 25.49 -5.40
C ALA A 858 -12.68 26.22 -5.08
N ILE A 859 -12.22 26.10 -3.84
CA ILE A 859 -11.01 26.75 -3.30
C ILE A 859 -10.23 25.78 -2.45
N GLY A 860 -8.90 25.95 -2.45
CA GLY A 860 -8.04 24.97 -1.81
C GLY A 860 -6.56 25.16 -2.08
N THR A 861 -5.81 24.14 -1.68
CA THR A 861 -4.34 24.07 -1.76
C THR A 861 -3.88 22.80 -2.46
N ILE A 862 -2.68 22.84 -3.04
CA ILE A 862 -1.96 21.67 -3.59
C ILE A 862 -0.50 21.74 -3.14
N MET A 863 0.02 20.62 -2.65
CA MET A 863 1.38 20.47 -2.14
C MET A 863 2.16 19.41 -2.93
N SER A 864 3.43 19.68 -3.23
CA SER A 864 4.34 18.69 -3.82
C SER A 864 4.70 17.62 -2.80
N GLU A 865 4.61 16.35 -3.18
CA GLU A 865 5.18 15.25 -2.39
C GLU A 865 6.69 15.45 -2.17
N GLY A 866 7.14 15.42 -0.91
CA GLY A 866 8.50 15.80 -0.53
C GLY A 866 8.92 15.26 0.83
N GLY A 867 9.98 14.45 0.85
CA GLY A 867 10.41 13.67 2.02
C GLY A 867 11.14 14.43 3.14
N TYR A 868 10.98 15.75 3.27
CA TYR A 868 11.75 16.56 4.25
C TYR A 868 11.50 16.13 5.71
N TYR A 869 10.28 15.63 6.00
CA TYR A 869 9.89 15.10 7.31
C TYR A 869 10.45 13.70 7.66
N LYS A 870 11.16 13.00 6.75
CA LYS A 870 11.83 11.73 7.08
C LYS A 870 12.88 11.85 8.19
N ASN A 871 13.34 13.08 8.47
CA ASN A 871 14.25 13.37 9.58
C ASN A 871 13.56 13.42 10.96
N LEU A 872 12.22 13.48 11.02
CA LEU A 872 11.45 13.44 12.27
C LEU A 872 10.93 12.03 12.57
N CYS A 873 10.40 11.32 11.56
CA CYS A 873 9.99 9.92 11.70
C CYS A 873 10.57 9.06 10.55
N PRO A 874 11.76 8.45 10.73
CA PRO A 874 12.46 7.75 9.65
C PRO A 874 11.80 6.45 9.13
N SER A 875 10.75 5.97 9.80
CA SER A 875 10.16 4.65 9.60
C SER A 875 8.96 4.60 8.65
N SER A 876 8.47 5.73 8.13
CA SER A 876 7.34 5.74 7.18
C SER A 876 7.79 5.88 5.72
N THR A 877 7.15 5.12 4.83
CA THR A 877 7.38 5.17 3.38
C THR A 877 6.62 6.31 2.72
N GLU A 878 5.42 6.62 3.21
CA GLU A 878 4.60 7.79 2.87
C GLU A 878 4.49 8.74 4.07
N ASN A 879 4.14 10.01 3.85
CA ASN A 879 4.12 11.07 4.87
C ASN A 879 2.69 11.63 5.04
N PRO A 880 1.91 11.17 6.04
CA PRO A 880 0.48 11.49 6.11
C PRO A 880 0.15 12.85 6.77
N TYR A 881 1.14 13.68 7.13
CA TYR A 881 0.90 14.94 7.90
C TYR A 881 0.75 16.20 7.03
N ILE A 882 1.03 16.12 5.73
CA ILE A 882 0.84 17.24 4.80
C ILE A 882 -0.25 16.83 3.83
N THR A 883 -1.37 17.56 3.87
CA THR A 883 -2.53 17.28 3.03
C THR A 883 -2.17 17.60 1.57
N LYS A 884 -1.92 16.57 0.75
CA LYS A 884 -1.39 16.72 -0.63
C LYS A 884 -2.24 17.64 -1.50
N SER A 885 -3.57 17.63 -1.29
CA SER A 885 -4.51 18.64 -1.78
C SER A 885 -5.81 18.60 -0.98
N HIS A 886 -6.45 19.75 -0.81
CA HIS A 886 -7.75 19.85 -0.15
C HIS A 886 -8.57 20.98 -0.78
N PHE A 887 -9.75 20.67 -1.31
CA PHE A 887 -10.64 21.65 -1.97
C PHE A 887 -12.06 21.57 -1.45
N HIS A 888 -12.62 22.71 -1.03
CA HIS A 888 -14.03 22.86 -0.66
C HIS A 888 -14.75 23.72 -1.69
N SER A 889 -16.06 23.48 -1.85
CA SER A 889 -16.88 23.99 -2.95
C SER A 889 -18.10 24.79 -2.49
N ARG A 890 -18.58 25.67 -3.38
CA ARG A 890 -19.82 26.45 -3.27
C ARG A 890 -20.49 26.53 -4.65
N MET A 891 -21.82 26.39 -4.66
CA MET A 891 -22.66 26.33 -5.87
C MET A 891 -23.74 27.43 -5.83
N PRO A 892 -24.29 27.84 -6.99
CA PRO A 892 -25.38 28.82 -7.06
C PRO A 892 -26.63 28.47 -6.22
N SER A 893 -26.96 27.18 -6.06
CA SER A 893 -28.07 26.74 -5.20
C SER A 893 -27.86 26.94 -3.70
N GLY A 894 -26.65 27.34 -3.26
CA GLY A 894 -26.27 27.25 -1.85
C GLY A 894 -25.89 25.83 -1.41
N SER A 895 -25.66 24.90 -2.34
CA SER A 895 -24.96 23.63 -2.10
C SER A 895 -23.43 23.83 -2.03
N GLY A 896 -22.72 22.84 -1.50
CA GLY A 896 -21.26 22.81 -1.43
C GLY A 896 -20.77 21.59 -0.66
N GLY A 897 -19.47 21.55 -0.36
CA GLY A 897 -18.83 20.49 0.42
C GLY A 897 -17.37 20.27 0.04
N HIS A 898 -16.78 19.15 0.48
CA HIS A 898 -15.46 18.71 0.05
C HIS A 898 -15.54 18.12 -1.37
N LEU A 899 -14.81 18.71 -2.33
CA LEU A 899 -14.88 18.37 -3.75
C LEU A 899 -14.02 17.14 -4.09
N TYR A 900 -14.63 16.17 -4.76
CA TYR A 900 -13.96 15.06 -5.45
C TYR A 900 -13.93 15.34 -6.95
N THR A 901 -12.73 15.59 -7.48
CA THR A 901 -12.51 15.84 -8.92
C THR A 901 -12.39 14.56 -9.75
N ASP A 902 -12.22 13.39 -9.10
CA ASP A 902 -12.04 12.06 -9.70
C ASP A 902 -13.34 11.34 -10.09
N PHE A 903 -14.50 11.82 -9.62
CA PHE A 903 -15.81 11.23 -9.93
C PHE A 903 -16.40 11.64 -11.30
N VAL A 904 -15.62 12.19 -12.23
CA VAL A 904 -16.15 12.47 -13.59
C VAL A 904 -16.40 11.15 -14.30
N ASP A 905 -17.67 10.73 -14.32
CA ASP A 905 -18.11 9.53 -15.03
C ASP A 905 -17.67 9.58 -16.50
N ASN A 906 -17.06 8.48 -16.97
CA ASN A 906 -16.39 8.37 -18.27
C ASN A 906 -17.34 8.56 -19.48
N ASN A 907 -18.66 8.65 -19.23
CA ASN A 907 -19.67 9.01 -20.22
C ASN A 907 -19.68 10.52 -20.56
N TYR A 908 -19.15 11.39 -19.69
CA TYR A 908 -19.18 12.85 -19.86
C TYR A 908 -17.91 13.37 -20.53
N SER A 909 -17.87 13.26 -21.86
CA SER A 909 -16.72 13.69 -22.66
C SER A 909 -16.36 15.17 -22.51
N ASP A 910 -17.28 16.05 -22.11
CA ASP A 910 -17.20 17.50 -22.35
C ASP A 910 -16.78 18.34 -21.12
N ALA A 911 -16.20 17.71 -20.10
CA ALA A 911 -15.86 18.38 -18.83
C ALA A 911 -14.78 19.48 -18.99
N TYR A 912 -15.11 20.72 -18.59
CA TYR A 912 -14.27 21.91 -18.69
C TYR A 912 -13.93 22.52 -17.32
N TYR A 913 -12.64 22.72 -17.07
CA TYR A 913 -12.07 23.26 -15.84
C TYR A 913 -11.36 24.60 -16.09
N VAL A 914 -11.49 25.54 -15.17
CA VAL A 914 -10.70 26.80 -15.14
C VAL A 914 -10.14 27.04 -13.74
N GLY A 915 -8.86 26.72 -13.54
CA GLY A 915 -8.11 27.04 -12.33
C GLY A 915 -7.40 28.39 -12.41
N PHE A 916 -7.35 29.12 -11.30
CA PHE A 916 -6.50 30.29 -11.08
C PHE A 916 -5.65 30.07 -9.84
N PHE A 917 -4.33 29.97 -10.00
CA PHE A 917 -3.41 29.55 -8.95
C PHE A 917 -2.26 30.54 -8.71
N SER A 918 -1.79 30.58 -7.47
CA SER A 918 -0.56 31.27 -7.06
C SER A 918 0.29 30.36 -6.18
N PHE A 919 1.60 30.32 -6.43
CA PHE A 919 2.55 29.57 -5.61
C PHE A 919 2.81 30.30 -4.30
N ALA A 920 2.95 29.54 -3.23
CA ALA A 920 3.26 30.03 -1.91
C ALA A 920 4.78 30.09 -1.68
N GLU A 921 5.21 31.13 -0.98
CA GLU A 921 6.60 31.32 -0.53
C GLU A 921 6.86 30.62 0.82
N LYS A 922 5.81 30.38 1.62
CA LYS A 922 5.90 29.78 2.96
C LYS A 922 4.74 28.83 3.26
N LEU A 923 5.01 27.84 4.12
CA LEU A 923 4.03 26.97 4.78
C LEU A 923 4.10 27.20 6.29
N TYR A 924 2.98 27.61 6.88
CA TYR A 924 2.77 27.73 8.32
C TYR A 924 2.03 26.48 8.80
N CYS A 925 2.76 25.52 9.36
CA CYS A 925 2.18 24.34 10.00
C CYS A 925 1.87 24.67 11.47
N VAL A 926 0.64 24.42 11.90
CA VAL A 926 0.12 24.81 13.22
C VAL A 926 -0.55 23.61 13.88
N ASP A 927 -0.17 23.35 15.12
CA ASP A 927 -0.67 22.26 15.95
C ASP A 927 -0.59 20.89 15.24
N PRO A 928 0.61 20.49 14.75
CA PRO A 928 0.79 19.22 14.06
C PRO A 928 0.51 18.04 15.00
N PRO A 929 0.03 16.90 14.48
CA PRO A 929 -0.29 15.73 15.29
C PRO A 929 0.99 15.15 15.90
N SER A 930 0.94 14.81 17.20
CA SER A 930 2.10 14.24 17.89
C SER A 930 2.41 12.84 17.38
N HIS A 931 3.64 12.35 17.59
CA HIS A 931 4.01 10.95 17.31
C HIS A 931 3.13 9.90 18.03
N GLN A 932 2.30 10.31 18.99
CA GLN A 932 1.26 9.46 19.57
C GLN A 932 -0.07 9.59 18.85
N ASP A 933 -0.53 10.80 18.50
CA ASP A 933 -1.77 11.00 17.73
C ASP A 933 -1.68 10.36 16.34
N ILE A 934 -0.50 10.47 15.73
CA ILE A 934 -0.09 9.81 14.50
C ILE A 934 -0.22 8.30 14.64
N ARG A 935 0.39 7.72 15.68
CA ARG A 935 0.35 6.27 15.91
C ARG A 935 -1.05 5.79 16.26
N THR A 936 -1.78 6.48 17.12
CA THR A 936 -3.20 6.18 17.38
C THR A 936 -4.03 6.26 16.11
N THR A 937 -3.83 7.23 15.23
CA THR A 937 -4.63 7.29 13.98
C THR A 937 -4.23 6.20 13.01
N ILE A 938 -2.94 5.93 12.81
CA ILE A 938 -2.47 4.86 11.92
C ILE A 938 -2.87 3.49 12.49
N GLN A 939 -2.54 3.18 13.75
CA GLN A 939 -2.92 1.93 14.45
C GLN A 939 -4.42 1.80 14.76
N GLU A 940 -5.25 2.77 14.36
CA GLU A 940 -6.70 2.66 14.43
C GLU A 940 -7.40 2.80 13.09
N PHE A 941 -6.74 3.28 12.01
CA PHE A 941 -7.23 3.17 10.63
C PHE A 941 -6.74 1.90 9.95
N ASP A 942 -5.51 1.51 10.25
CA ASP A 942 -4.97 0.17 10.09
C ASP A 942 -5.33 -0.63 11.37
N ARG A 943 -6.64 -0.81 11.58
CA ARG A 943 -7.21 -1.96 12.30
C ARG A 943 -8.10 -2.74 11.34
N PRO A 944 -7.94 -4.06 11.21
CA PRO A 944 -8.95 -4.88 10.57
C PRO A 944 -10.11 -5.07 11.55
N PHE A 945 -11.33 -4.87 11.04
CA PHE A 945 -12.53 -5.45 11.65
C PHE A 945 -12.67 -6.93 11.24
#